data_AF-A0A922M561-F1
#
_entry.id   AF-A0A922M561-F1
#
_cell.length_a   1.000
_cell.length_b   1.000
_cell.length_c   1.000
_cell.angle_alpha   90.00
_cell.angle_beta   90.00
_cell.angle_gamma   90.00
#
_symmetry.space_group_name_H-M   'P 1'
#
loop_
_entity.id
_entity.type
_entity.pdbx_description
1 polymer ?
#
loop_
_entity_poly.entity_id
_entity_poly.type
_entity_poly.pdbx_seq_one_letter_code
_entity_poly.pdbx_strand_id
1 'polypeptide(L)'
;MVIYNQLIECCHQNLQVQKTVFIDNIIKALVSRILELRAALEKLEGSRFQFIGHGLTEVHHTVFDIDMTAIPLEEGRQKHIQKEFDKILAKVKEIKEYVEEEELWGIKLEDDEPVFKAKEVDLSIPEELRKTREYLALILAHEKTRQVMKMMKKRQLRRETWVKELTGTLQPPARYEIRERSSKLISKVFRAYFELKRRRIKDCKRDQLLGINICESQKFYIQRNNADKMLHDRSKLRGIYEKEWIKQRNKIKENILKYKQAKICDELRDQIREWFLQWFDAVQFFYDIPKEGSIAIFKGDVPSPEDWYEENETRLQKIAADKKKNTQDMKFEAKRQEAFLKREELLKKRSEALLLKKMMKNPLTHPGYNFPISKTIQKLKDIIDYYHQSWDIYDVWETKEVKEKFVHEVDMSNAIIEVSFEVMPKVDEDMRKELTQLKQALIEDYKNLEREMPIDMTKPIIKREKKKKIARIELNSKVKKMIEVSLPTFPFNFEIRAYWWERCREVNHRFHRILLVGPKGSGKDILVKVLASINDAVLFELDPYKVQGSLQSAVYLKKLAKRIVSCTRVLQPCVVHIKNVEKLFYKKEYDKYLKWYHEQTVPGMKEVKHLQEQLNFRAAFEKYVLKIKNKPKSVPSNATIDTETTK
;
A
#
# COMPACT_ATOMS: atom_id res chain seq x y z
N MET A 1 10.41 -11.87 -4.72
CA MET A 1 9.31 -11.27 -3.94
C MET A 1 9.61 -11.23 -2.45
N VAL A 2 9.93 -12.35 -1.79
CA VAL A 2 10.31 -12.35 -0.36
C VAL A 2 11.48 -11.39 -0.06
N ILE A 3 12.58 -11.49 -0.83
CA ILE A 3 13.74 -10.59 -0.69
C ILE A 3 13.35 -9.12 -0.88
N TYR A 4 12.39 -8.83 -1.76
CA TYR A 4 11.88 -7.47 -1.97
C TYR A 4 11.16 -6.95 -0.72
N ASN A 5 10.28 -7.76 -0.12
CA ASN A 5 9.57 -7.40 1.11
C ASN A 5 10.56 -7.15 2.27
N GLN A 6 11.57 -8.00 2.42
CA GLN A 6 12.63 -7.83 3.42
C GLN A 6 13.44 -6.54 3.20
N LEU A 7 13.87 -6.27 1.96
CA LEU A 7 14.63 -5.05 1.64
C LEU A 7 13.80 -3.78 1.85
N ILE A 8 12.51 -3.81 1.53
CA ILE A 8 11.59 -2.72 1.80
C ILE A 8 11.42 -2.48 3.28
N GLU A 9 11.25 -3.55 4.06
CA GLU A 9 11.18 -3.45 5.51
C GLU A 9 12.48 -2.87 6.08
N CYS A 10 13.65 -3.33 5.61
CA CYS A 10 14.94 -2.74 5.95
C CYS A 10 15.02 -1.25 5.58
N CYS A 11 14.53 -0.86 4.40
CA CYS A 11 14.51 0.53 3.95
C CYS A 11 13.62 1.41 4.84
N HIS A 12 12.44 0.92 5.23
CA HIS A 12 11.50 1.64 6.09
C HIS A 12 11.95 1.71 7.55
N GLN A 13 12.62 0.67 8.06
CA GLN A 13 13.10 0.63 9.43
C GLN A 13 14.37 1.47 9.63
N ASN A 14 15.11 1.76 8.56
CA ASN A 14 16.37 2.48 8.63
C ASN A 14 16.15 4.01 8.78
N LEU A 15 16.67 4.57 9.87
CA LEU A 15 16.62 6.01 10.18
C LEU A 15 17.70 6.80 9.45
N GLN A 16 18.73 6.13 8.92
CA GLN A 16 19.84 6.77 8.23
C GLN A 16 19.47 7.13 6.79
N VAL A 17 19.37 8.42 6.49
CA VAL A 17 18.84 8.91 5.21
C VAL A 17 19.76 8.53 4.05
N GLN A 18 21.08 8.68 4.20
CA GLN A 18 22.06 8.36 3.14
C GLN A 18 22.05 6.86 2.78
N LYS A 19 22.07 5.97 3.79
CA LYS A 19 22.04 4.51 3.60
C LYS A 19 20.81 4.07 2.81
N THR A 20 19.68 4.71 3.04
CA THR A 20 18.45 4.35 2.35
C THR A 20 18.47 4.62 0.85
N VAL A 21 19.30 5.55 0.37
CA VAL A 21 19.49 5.80 -1.07
C VAL A 21 20.17 4.59 -1.74
N PHE A 22 21.16 3.99 -1.08
CA PHE A 22 21.80 2.78 -1.58
C PHE A 22 20.84 1.58 -1.57
N ILE A 23 20.07 1.40 -0.48
CA ILE A 23 19.07 0.34 -0.38
C ILE A 23 17.98 0.52 -1.47
N ASP A 24 17.53 1.74 -1.74
CA ASP A 24 16.58 2.04 -2.81
C ASP A 24 17.13 1.68 -4.20
N ASN A 25 18.42 1.93 -4.46
CA ASN A 25 19.08 1.51 -5.70
C ASN A 25 19.12 -0.02 -5.84
N ILE A 26 19.41 -0.75 -4.75
CA ILE A 26 19.35 -2.22 -4.71
C ILE A 26 17.92 -2.71 -4.98
N ILE A 27 16.91 -2.09 -4.34
CA ILE A 27 15.49 -2.42 -4.56
C ILE A 27 15.11 -2.20 -6.02
N LYS A 28 15.48 -1.08 -6.64
CA LYS A 28 15.21 -0.79 -8.07
C LYS A 28 15.83 -1.82 -9.01
N ALA A 29 17.08 -2.22 -8.73
CA ALA A 29 17.76 -3.26 -9.51
C ALA A 29 17.07 -4.63 -9.33
N LEU A 30 16.67 -4.97 -8.11
CA LEU A 30 15.96 -6.20 -7.79
C LEU A 30 14.56 -6.24 -8.43
N VAL A 31 13.82 -5.14 -8.42
CA VAL A 31 12.53 -5.00 -9.12
C VAL A 31 12.74 -5.19 -10.63
N SER A 32 13.79 -4.61 -11.22
CA SER A 32 14.12 -4.80 -12.63
C SER A 32 14.39 -6.27 -12.95
N ARG A 33 15.06 -7.00 -12.05
CA ARG A 33 15.30 -8.44 -12.18
C ARG A 33 14.00 -9.26 -12.05
N ILE A 34 13.12 -8.90 -11.12
CA ILE A 34 11.82 -9.54 -10.95
C ILE A 34 10.97 -9.35 -12.21
N LEU A 35 10.95 -8.16 -12.79
CA LEU A 35 10.21 -7.88 -14.03
C LEU A 35 10.78 -8.65 -15.23
N GLU A 36 12.10 -8.79 -15.33
CA GLU A 36 12.75 -9.63 -16.35
C GLU A 36 12.33 -11.10 -16.20
N LEU A 37 12.37 -11.65 -14.98
CA LEU A 37 11.94 -13.02 -14.69
C LEU A 37 10.45 -13.23 -15.00
N ARG A 38 9.62 -12.25 -14.63
CA ARG A 38 8.18 -12.27 -14.93
C ARG A 38 7.93 -12.31 -16.44
N ALA A 39 8.61 -11.47 -17.21
CA ALA A 39 8.49 -11.44 -18.66
C ALA A 39 8.99 -12.75 -19.31
N ALA A 40 10.01 -13.38 -18.73
CA ALA A 40 10.49 -14.69 -19.19
C ALA A 40 9.47 -15.82 -18.89
N LEU A 41 8.82 -15.79 -17.72
CA LEU A 41 7.76 -16.75 -17.37
C LEU A 41 6.51 -16.55 -18.22
N GLU A 42 6.10 -15.31 -18.50
CA GLU A 42 4.96 -15.01 -19.39
C GLU A 42 5.20 -15.57 -20.80
N LYS A 43 6.43 -15.48 -21.31
CA LYS A 43 6.79 -16.10 -22.61
C LYS A 43 6.73 -17.63 -22.59
N LEU A 44 7.01 -18.25 -21.45
CA LEU A 44 7.02 -19.71 -21.30
C LEU A 44 5.60 -20.27 -21.15
N GLU A 45 4.82 -19.70 -20.23
CA GLU A 45 3.48 -20.18 -19.90
C GLU A 45 2.43 -19.69 -20.93
N GLY A 46 2.72 -18.61 -21.64
CA GLY A 46 1.76 -17.96 -22.55
C GLY A 46 0.61 -17.27 -21.80
N SER A 47 0.66 -17.21 -20.47
CA SER A 47 -0.32 -16.57 -19.62
C SER A 47 0.27 -15.40 -18.86
N ARG A 48 -0.53 -14.34 -18.69
CA ARG A 48 -0.22 -13.21 -17.80
C ARG A 48 -0.38 -13.56 -16.32
N PHE A 49 -1.15 -14.61 -16.03
CA PHE A 49 -1.36 -15.16 -14.69
C PHE A 49 -0.36 -16.28 -14.47
N GLN A 50 0.41 -16.17 -13.37
CA GLN A 50 1.47 -17.10 -13.01
C GLN A 50 1.03 -17.90 -11.79
N PHE A 51 1.12 -19.22 -11.88
CA PHE A 51 0.78 -20.12 -10.78
C PHE A 51 2.05 -20.46 -9.99
N ILE A 52 2.25 -19.79 -8.85
CA ILE A 52 3.47 -19.95 -8.02
C ILE A 52 3.34 -21.14 -7.03
N GLY A 53 2.19 -21.82 -6.97
CA GLY A 53 1.85 -22.74 -5.88
C GLY A 53 2.84 -23.88 -5.62
N HIS A 54 3.34 -24.54 -6.67
CA HIS A 54 4.31 -25.64 -6.50
C HIS A 54 5.68 -25.12 -6.03
N GLY A 55 6.21 -24.08 -6.67
CA GLY A 55 7.50 -23.49 -6.27
C GLY A 55 7.48 -22.86 -4.87
N LEU A 56 6.33 -22.33 -4.43
CA LEU A 56 6.14 -21.87 -3.05
C LEU A 56 6.37 -22.98 -2.02
N THR A 57 5.85 -24.17 -2.33
CA THR A 57 5.92 -25.33 -1.43
C THR A 57 7.36 -25.84 -1.30
N GLU A 58 8.13 -25.82 -2.40
CA GLU A 58 9.54 -26.19 -2.42
C GLU A 58 10.43 -25.27 -1.57
N VAL A 59 10.13 -23.97 -1.56
CA VAL A 59 10.89 -22.96 -0.78
C VAL A 59 10.28 -22.76 0.63
N HIS A 60 9.31 -23.59 1.03
CA HIS A 60 8.63 -23.50 2.32
C HIS A 60 8.03 -22.12 2.64
N HIS A 61 7.51 -21.44 1.62
CA HIS A 61 6.85 -20.15 1.76
C HIS A 61 5.34 -20.26 1.57
N THR A 62 4.60 -19.32 2.14
CA THR A 62 3.16 -19.16 1.93
C THR A 62 2.87 -18.01 0.97
N VAL A 63 1.63 -17.96 0.45
CA VAL A 63 1.18 -16.84 -0.41
C VAL A 63 1.34 -15.49 0.31
N PHE A 64 1.11 -15.46 1.62
CA PHE A 64 1.24 -14.27 2.44
C PHE A 64 2.68 -13.73 2.51
N ASP A 65 3.69 -14.59 2.36
CA ASP A 65 5.10 -14.17 2.39
C ASP A 65 5.54 -13.52 1.06
N ILE A 66 4.86 -13.88 -0.04
CA ILE A 66 5.12 -13.33 -1.39
C ILE A 66 4.36 -12.04 -1.65
N ASP A 67 3.16 -11.89 -1.07
CA ASP A 67 2.32 -10.72 -1.29
C ASP A 67 3.13 -9.44 -1.07
N MET A 68 3.23 -8.62 -2.11
CA MET A 68 3.99 -7.37 -2.06
C MET A 68 3.23 -6.40 -1.16
N THR A 69 3.67 -6.29 0.09
CA THR A 69 3.02 -5.53 1.17
C THR A 69 2.97 -4.02 0.88
N ALA A 70 3.85 -3.52 0.02
CA ALA A 70 3.99 -2.10 -0.31
C ALA A 70 3.17 -1.63 -1.51
N ILE A 71 2.37 -2.50 -2.15
CA ILE A 71 1.35 -2.01 -3.10
C ILE A 71 0.27 -1.35 -2.25
N PRO A 72 0.08 -0.02 -2.32
CA PRO A 72 -1.00 0.61 -1.59
C PRO A 72 -2.29 -0.06 -2.04
N LEU A 73 -3.03 -0.68 -1.10
CA LEU A 73 -4.38 -1.19 -1.39
C LEU A 73 -5.30 -0.05 -1.90
N GLU A 74 -4.91 1.18 -1.63
CA GLU A 74 -5.57 2.41 -2.06
C GLU A 74 -4.49 3.34 -2.67
N GLU A 75 -4.47 3.49 -3.99
CA GLU A 75 -3.82 4.64 -4.61
C GLU A 75 -4.59 5.89 -4.17
N GLY A 76 -3.94 6.76 -3.39
CA GLY A 76 -4.54 8.03 -3.01
C GLY A 76 -4.87 8.87 -4.24
N ARG A 77 -6.00 9.59 -4.21
CA ARG A 77 -6.40 10.50 -5.30
C ARG A 77 -5.29 11.50 -5.59
N GLN A 78 -5.11 11.87 -6.86
CA GLN A 78 -4.16 12.89 -7.26
C GLN A 78 -4.39 14.20 -6.48
N LYS A 79 -3.31 14.88 -6.06
CA LYS A 79 -3.33 16.01 -5.11
C LYS A 79 -4.30 17.14 -5.47
N HIS A 80 -4.56 17.37 -6.77
CA HIS A 80 -5.49 18.42 -7.20
C HIS A 80 -6.96 18.01 -7.01
N ILE A 81 -7.30 16.75 -7.28
CA ILE A 81 -8.64 16.18 -7.05
C ILE A 81 -8.95 16.15 -5.55
N GLN A 82 -7.96 15.83 -4.71
CA GLN A 82 -8.14 15.84 -3.26
C GLN A 82 -8.49 17.25 -2.75
N LYS A 83 -7.81 18.29 -3.23
CA LYS A 83 -8.11 19.69 -2.87
C LYS A 83 -9.52 20.12 -3.27
N GLU A 84 -10.01 19.70 -4.43
CA GLU A 84 -11.39 20.00 -4.84
C GLU A 84 -12.40 19.23 -4.00
N PHE A 85 -12.12 17.97 -3.67
CA PHE A 85 -12.93 17.18 -2.76
C PHE A 85 -13.01 17.78 -1.36
N ASP A 86 -11.90 18.27 -0.82
CA ASP A 86 -11.85 18.90 0.50
C ASP A 86 -12.67 20.20 0.52
N LYS A 87 -12.65 20.98 -0.58
CA LYS A 87 -13.54 22.16 -0.76
C LYS A 87 -15.01 21.78 -0.79
N ILE A 88 -15.36 20.67 -1.47
CA ILE A 88 -16.74 20.17 -1.54
C ILE A 88 -17.19 19.66 -0.17
N LEU A 89 -16.34 18.94 0.56
CA LEU A 89 -16.61 18.45 1.91
C LEU A 89 -16.75 19.59 2.92
N ALA A 90 -15.96 20.65 2.80
CA ALA A 90 -16.09 21.86 3.61
C ALA A 90 -17.48 22.51 3.42
N LYS A 91 -17.91 22.70 2.17
CA LYS A 91 -19.26 23.22 1.87
C LYS A 91 -20.38 22.32 2.40
N VAL A 92 -20.20 21.00 2.36
CA VAL A 92 -21.19 20.05 2.89
C VAL A 92 -21.23 20.06 4.42
N LYS A 93 -20.10 20.30 5.09
CA LYS A 93 -20.03 20.49 6.54
C LYS A 93 -20.74 21.78 6.97
N GLU A 94 -20.50 22.89 6.28
CA GLU A 94 -21.20 24.17 6.53
C GLU A 94 -22.73 24.01 6.39
N ILE A 95 -23.20 23.26 5.40
CA ILE A 95 -24.62 22.93 5.22
C ILE A 95 -25.15 22.03 6.35
N LYS A 96 -24.30 21.19 6.94
CA LYS A 96 -24.67 20.28 8.03
C LYS A 96 -24.73 20.99 9.39
N GLU A 97 -23.78 21.88 9.67
CA GLU A 97 -23.78 22.72 10.88
C GLU A 97 -25.01 23.62 10.92
N TYR A 98 -25.42 24.20 9.78
CA TYR A 98 -26.66 24.96 9.67
C TYR A 98 -27.94 24.14 9.99
N VAL A 99 -27.90 22.82 9.81
CA VAL A 99 -29.03 21.92 10.08
C VAL A 99 -29.00 21.37 11.51
N GLU A 100 -27.82 21.29 12.13
CA GLU A 100 -27.65 20.83 13.51
C GLU A 100 -27.87 21.94 14.55
N GLU A 101 -27.73 23.22 14.20
CA GLU A 101 -27.99 24.36 15.09
C GLU A 101 -29.50 24.60 15.39
N GLU A 102 -30.43 24.14 14.55
CA GLU A 102 -31.87 24.33 14.77
C GLU A 102 -32.51 23.34 15.78
N GLU A 103 -31.83 22.29 16.22
CA GLU A 103 -32.45 21.19 17.00
C GLU A 103 -31.87 20.90 18.41
N LEU A 104 -31.05 21.77 19.01
CA LEU A 104 -30.44 21.49 20.32
C LEU A 104 -30.77 22.50 21.44
N TRP A 105 -32.02 22.48 21.92
CA TRP A 105 -32.32 22.83 23.31
C TRP A 105 -32.27 21.56 24.18
N GLY A 106 -31.23 21.41 25.01
CA GLY A 106 -31.30 20.45 26.12
C GLY A 106 -29.99 19.89 26.66
N ILE A 107 -29.57 20.47 27.79
CA ILE A 107 -28.83 19.83 28.91
C ILE A 107 -27.35 19.49 28.66
N LYS A 108 -26.47 20.33 29.23
CA LYS A 108 -25.08 19.99 29.54
C LYS A 108 -25.05 19.13 30.81
N LEU A 109 -24.47 17.93 30.71
CA LEU A 109 -24.01 17.17 31.86
C LEU A 109 -22.50 17.43 31.99
N GLU A 110 -22.11 18.09 33.07
CA GLU A 110 -20.70 18.19 33.50
C GLU A 110 -20.32 16.86 34.14
N ASP A 111 -19.46 16.10 33.46
CA ASP A 111 -18.78 14.95 34.03
C ASP A 111 -17.51 15.44 34.74
N ASP A 112 -17.60 15.68 36.05
CA ASP A 112 -16.42 15.84 36.90
C ASP A 112 -15.80 14.47 37.18
N GLU A 113 -14.76 14.10 36.43
CA GLU A 113 -13.94 12.94 36.76
C GLU A 113 -13.07 13.23 38.00
N PRO A 114 -13.15 12.43 39.08
CA PRO A 114 -12.29 12.62 40.24
C PRO A 114 -10.84 12.22 39.91
N VAL A 115 -9.97 13.23 39.88
CA VAL A 115 -8.51 13.07 39.72
C VAL A 115 -7.94 12.35 40.95
N PHE A 116 -7.72 11.03 40.84
CA PHE A 116 -6.92 10.29 41.81
C PHE A 116 -5.43 10.57 41.55
N LYS A 117 -4.79 11.33 42.46
CA LYS A 117 -3.33 11.51 42.48
C LYS A 117 -2.65 10.16 42.75
N ALA A 118 -2.05 9.59 41.71
CA ALA A 118 -1.22 8.40 41.82
C ALA A 118 0.00 8.70 42.72
N LYS A 119 0.26 7.86 43.72
CA LYS A 119 1.49 7.91 44.51
C LYS A 119 2.68 7.57 43.59
N GLU A 120 3.72 8.39 43.66
CA GLU A 120 4.97 8.16 42.95
C GLU A 120 5.58 6.81 43.35
N VAL A 121 6.01 6.06 42.34
CA VAL A 121 6.58 4.72 42.49
C VAL A 121 8.08 4.81 42.26
N ASP A 122 8.85 4.39 43.27
CA ASP A 122 10.31 4.36 43.26
C ASP A 122 10.87 3.68 41.99
N LEU A 123 11.73 4.40 41.26
CA LEU A 123 12.30 4.02 39.97
C LEU A 123 13.46 3.00 40.04
N SER A 124 13.74 2.42 41.21
CA SER A 124 14.96 1.61 41.45
C SER A 124 14.80 0.09 41.24
N ILE A 125 13.61 -0.39 40.83
CA ILE A 125 13.31 -1.83 40.72
C ILE A 125 13.17 -2.22 39.23
N PRO A 126 13.71 -3.37 38.79
CA PRO A 126 13.55 -3.87 37.42
C PRO A 126 12.09 -3.88 36.93
N GLU A 127 11.88 -3.51 35.67
CA GLU A 127 10.55 -3.20 35.11
C GLU A 127 9.56 -4.39 35.17
N GLU A 128 10.06 -5.61 35.03
CA GLU A 128 9.28 -6.84 35.16
C GLU A 128 8.78 -7.08 36.60
N LEU A 129 9.62 -6.78 37.59
CA LEU A 129 9.30 -6.88 39.01
C LEU A 129 8.30 -5.80 39.44
N ARG A 130 8.34 -4.62 38.79
CA ARG A 130 7.35 -3.56 38.99
C ARG A 130 5.98 -3.95 38.43
N LYS A 131 5.93 -4.45 37.19
CA LYS A 131 4.67 -4.91 36.58
C LYS A 131 4.03 -6.07 37.36
N THR A 132 4.82 -7.04 37.82
CA THR A 132 4.30 -8.15 38.64
C THR A 132 3.75 -7.66 39.98
N ARG A 133 4.41 -6.69 40.64
CA ARG A 133 3.90 -6.05 41.86
C ARG A 133 2.62 -5.26 41.60
N GLU A 134 2.53 -4.53 40.50
CA GLU A 134 1.32 -3.80 40.11
C GLU A 134 0.14 -4.77 39.87
N TYR A 135 0.37 -5.88 39.16
CA TYR A 135 -0.66 -6.90 38.96
C TYR A 135 -1.08 -7.57 40.27
N LEU A 136 -0.14 -7.90 41.15
CA LEU A 136 -0.44 -8.47 42.47
C LEU A 136 -1.25 -7.49 43.33
N ALA A 137 -0.88 -6.20 43.32
CA ALA A 137 -1.61 -5.16 44.03
C ALA A 137 -3.03 -5.01 43.50
N LEU A 138 -3.22 -5.06 42.18
CA LEU A 138 -4.52 -4.97 41.53
C LEU A 138 -5.41 -6.19 41.83
N ILE A 139 -4.83 -7.40 41.84
CA ILE A 139 -5.54 -8.63 42.22
C ILE A 139 -5.95 -8.59 43.69
N LEU A 140 -5.05 -8.15 44.57
CA LEU A 140 -5.33 -8.01 46.00
C LEU A 140 -6.39 -6.93 46.25
N ALA A 141 -6.35 -5.81 45.52
CA ALA A 141 -7.35 -4.74 45.62
C ALA A 141 -8.74 -5.24 45.20
N HIS A 142 -8.82 -5.97 44.08
CA HIS A 142 -10.06 -6.59 43.60
C HIS A 142 -10.59 -7.67 44.55
N GLU A 143 -9.72 -8.49 45.12
CA GLU A 143 -10.16 -9.53 46.06
C GLU A 143 -10.60 -8.90 47.39
N LYS A 144 -9.93 -7.85 47.88
CA LYS A 144 -10.37 -7.06 49.06
C LYS A 144 -11.73 -6.40 48.80
N THR A 145 -11.93 -5.73 47.66
CA THR A 145 -13.23 -5.14 47.31
C THR A 145 -14.31 -6.20 47.17
N ARG A 146 -14.03 -7.34 46.54
CA ARG A 146 -14.97 -8.47 46.46
C ARG A 146 -15.34 -9.00 47.85
N GLN A 147 -14.39 -9.15 48.76
CA GLN A 147 -14.64 -9.59 50.13
C GLN A 147 -15.48 -8.58 50.91
N VAL A 148 -15.16 -7.29 50.82
CA VAL A 148 -15.93 -6.21 51.46
C VAL A 148 -17.34 -6.16 50.88
N MET A 149 -17.51 -6.22 49.56
CA MET A 149 -18.83 -6.25 48.91
C MET A 149 -19.64 -7.46 49.34
N LYS A 150 -19.03 -8.64 49.40
CA LYS A 150 -19.67 -9.86 49.92
C LYS A 150 -20.08 -9.70 51.39
N MET A 151 -19.23 -9.09 52.22
CA MET A 151 -19.51 -8.85 53.63
C MET A 151 -20.62 -7.81 53.84
N MET A 152 -20.57 -6.69 53.12
CA MET A 152 -21.59 -5.64 53.09
C MET A 152 -22.93 -6.23 52.67
N LYS A 153 -22.97 -6.98 51.57
CA LYS A 153 -24.21 -7.60 51.08
C LYS A 153 -24.76 -8.64 52.07
N LYS A 154 -23.90 -9.43 52.72
CA LYS A 154 -24.32 -10.38 53.78
C LYS A 154 -24.81 -9.66 55.03
N ARG A 155 -24.24 -8.50 55.41
CA ARG A 155 -24.75 -7.65 56.50
C ARG A 155 -26.10 -7.04 56.13
N GLN A 156 -26.24 -6.51 54.92
CA GLN A 156 -27.50 -5.96 54.42
C GLN A 156 -28.61 -7.01 54.43
N LEU A 157 -28.36 -8.18 53.82
CA LEU A 157 -29.31 -9.30 53.83
C LEU A 157 -29.70 -9.73 55.24
N ARG A 158 -28.74 -9.83 56.17
CA ARG A 158 -29.02 -10.16 57.57
C ARG A 158 -29.87 -9.11 58.29
N ARG A 159 -29.63 -7.82 58.03
CA ARG A 159 -30.46 -6.75 58.56
C ARG A 159 -31.86 -6.79 57.97
N GLU A 160 -31.98 -6.97 56.66
CA GLU A 160 -33.28 -7.11 55.98
C GLU A 160 -34.07 -8.32 56.50
N THR A 161 -33.43 -9.47 56.73
CA THR A 161 -34.09 -10.63 57.33
C THR A 161 -34.49 -10.36 58.78
N TRP A 162 -33.62 -9.75 59.58
CA TRP A 162 -33.89 -9.44 60.98
C TRP A 162 -35.04 -8.42 61.15
N VAL A 163 -35.09 -7.39 60.30
CA VAL A 163 -36.21 -6.43 60.27
C VAL A 163 -37.52 -7.12 59.88
N LYS A 164 -37.48 -8.05 58.92
CA LYS A 164 -38.64 -8.86 58.53
C LYS A 164 -39.10 -9.81 59.63
N GLU A 165 -38.17 -10.37 60.42
CA GLU A 165 -38.48 -11.19 61.60
C GLU A 165 -39.16 -10.36 62.69
N LEU A 166 -38.61 -9.19 63.04
CA LEU A 166 -39.17 -8.29 64.05
C LEU A 166 -40.56 -7.77 63.68
N THR A 167 -40.79 -7.49 62.39
CA THR A 167 -42.10 -7.02 61.88
C THR A 167 -43.09 -8.16 61.63
N GLY A 168 -42.69 -9.43 61.82
CA GLY A 168 -43.52 -10.60 61.55
C GLY A 168 -43.83 -10.83 60.07
N THR A 169 -43.16 -10.12 59.16
CA THR A 169 -43.38 -10.20 57.70
C THR A 169 -42.47 -11.23 57.01
N LEU A 170 -41.57 -11.88 57.76
CA LEU A 170 -40.70 -12.92 57.21
C LEU A 170 -41.53 -14.15 56.81
N GLN A 171 -41.52 -14.47 55.52
CA GLN A 171 -42.16 -15.69 55.03
C GLN A 171 -41.44 -16.93 55.57
N PRO A 172 -42.17 -17.98 56.00
CA PRO A 172 -41.56 -19.23 56.40
C PRO A 172 -40.76 -19.82 55.23
N PRO A 173 -39.68 -20.58 55.50
CA PRO A 173 -38.91 -21.22 54.45
C PRO A 173 -39.85 -22.04 53.56
N ALA A 174 -39.69 -21.90 52.24
CA ALA A 174 -40.49 -22.65 51.27
C ALA A 174 -40.43 -24.15 51.59
N ARG A 175 -41.55 -24.85 51.36
CA ARG A 175 -41.69 -26.29 51.61
C ARG A 175 -40.48 -27.04 51.04
N TYR A 176 -40.01 -28.05 51.78
CA TYR A 176 -38.79 -28.81 51.46
C TYR A 176 -38.79 -29.30 50.00
N GLU A 177 -39.92 -29.82 49.53
CA GLU A 177 -40.09 -30.30 48.15
C GLU A 177 -39.80 -29.24 47.09
N ILE A 178 -40.23 -27.99 47.31
CA ILE A 178 -40.00 -26.88 46.38
C ILE A 178 -38.53 -26.50 46.36
N ARG A 179 -37.88 -26.49 47.53
CA ARG A 179 -36.43 -26.22 47.65
C ARG A 179 -35.61 -27.30 46.95
N GLU A 180 -36.00 -28.57 47.10
CA GLU A 180 -35.32 -29.69 46.47
C GLU A 180 -35.49 -29.66 44.94
N ARG A 181 -36.71 -29.44 44.45
CA ARG A 181 -36.98 -29.26 43.01
C ARG A 181 -36.21 -28.07 42.43
N SER A 182 -36.16 -26.94 43.14
CA SER A 182 -35.43 -25.75 42.71
C SER A 182 -33.92 -25.99 42.69
N SER A 183 -33.37 -26.65 43.71
CA SER A 183 -31.95 -27.02 43.79
C SER A 183 -31.54 -27.95 42.65
N LYS A 184 -32.37 -28.95 42.34
CA LYS A 184 -32.18 -29.86 41.19
C LYS A 184 -32.21 -29.10 39.86
N LEU A 185 -33.14 -28.15 39.69
CA LEU A 185 -33.23 -27.32 38.48
C LEU A 185 -32.00 -26.42 38.31
N ILE A 186 -31.59 -25.70 39.37
CA ILE A 186 -30.39 -24.85 39.36
C ILE A 186 -29.16 -25.69 39.03
N SER A 187 -28.99 -26.84 39.69
CA SER A 187 -27.86 -27.74 39.44
C SER A 187 -27.83 -28.23 38.00
N LYS A 188 -29.00 -28.55 37.40
CA LYS A 188 -29.12 -28.97 36.01
C LYS A 188 -28.72 -27.86 35.04
N VAL A 189 -29.21 -26.64 35.24
CA VAL A 189 -28.88 -25.47 34.41
C VAL A 189 -27.40 -25.12 34.51
N PHE A 190 -26.83 -25.11 35.71
CA PHE A 190 -25.41 -24.82 35.90
C PHE A 190 -24.51 -25.88 35.26
N ARG A 191 -24.85 -27.17 35.39
CA ARG A 191 -24.12 -28.25 34.71
C ARG A 191 -24.15 -28.08 33.20
N ALA A 192 -25.32 -27.78 32.62
CA ALA A 192 -25.46 -27.52 31.19
C ALA A 192 -24.66 -26.28 30.73
N TYR A 193 -24.67 -25.19 31.51
CA TYR A 193 -23.87 -24.00 31.23
C TYR A 193 -22.36 -24.30 31.23
N PHE A 194 -21.85 -25.02 32.23
CA PHE A 194 -20.43 -25.38 32.28
C PHE A 194 -20.04 -26.35 31.15
N GLU A 195 -20.95 -27.24 30.74
CA GLU A 195 -20.74 -28.09 29.58
C GLU A 195 -20.64 -27.27 28.29
N LEU A 196 -21.57 -26.34 28.06
CA LEU A 196 -21.54 -25.39 26.94
C LEU A 196 -20.25 -24.56 26.94
N LYS A 197 -19.82 -24.05 28.10
CA LYS A 197 -18.57 -23.30 28.24
C LYS A 197 -17.35 -24.15 27.84
N ARG A 198 -17.27 -25.40 28.31
CA ARG A 198 -16.19 -26.33 27.93
C ARG A 198 -16.22 -26.67 26.45
N ARG A 199 -17.41 -26.85 25.87
CA ARG A 199 -17.59 -27.12 24.44
C ARG A 199 -17.09 -25.96 23.58
N ARG A 200 -17.48 -24.72 23.90
CA ARG A 200 -16.95 -23.51 23.23
C ARG A 200 -15.43 -23.41 23.28
N ILE A 201 -14.80 -23.77 24.40
CA ILE A 201 -13.34 -23.79 24.51
C ILE A 201 -12.73 -24.84 23.58
N LYS A 202 -13.34 -26.03 23.47
CA LYS A 202 -12.90 -27.07 22.53
C LYS A 202 -13.09 -26.63 21.08
N ASP A 203 -14.23 -26.00 20.77
CA ASP A 203 -14.52 -25.48 19.42
C ASP A 203 -13.50 -24.41 19.04
N CYS A 204 -13.19 -23.45 19.93
CA CYS A 204 -12.12 -22.47 19.69
C CYS A 204 -10.75 -23.13 19.45
N LYS A 205 -10.39 -24.18 20.20
CA LYS A 205 -9.14 -24.92 19.97
C LYS A 205 -9.12 -25.67 18.64
N ARG A 206 -10.25 -26.27 18.26
CA ARG A 206 -10.41 -26.92 16.96
C ARG A 206 -10.28 -25.91 15.83
N ASP A 207 -10.94 -24.77 15.94
CA ASP A 207 -10.92 -23.72 14.93
C ASP A 207 -9.50 -23.14 14.79
N GLN A 208 -8.75 -23.00 15.89
CA GLN A 208 -7.30 -22.69 15.85
C GLN A 208 -6.48 -23.74 15.10
N LEU A 209 -6.71 -25.04 15.35
CA LEU A 209 -6.03 -26.13 14.62
C LEU A 209 -6.37 -26.14 13.13
N LEU A 210 -7.57 -25.70 12.76
CA LEU A 210 -8.03 -25.56 11.38
C LEU A 210 -7.59 -24.24 10.72
N GLY A 211 -6.84 -23.38 11.42
CA GLY A 211 -6.42 -22.07 10.91
C GLY A 211 -7.52 -21.02 10.85
N ILE A 212 -8.71 -21.30 11.41
CA ILE A 212 -9.85 -20.39 11.47
C ILE A 212 -9.76 -19.62 12.80
N ASN A 213 -8.97 -18.55 12.83
CA ASN A 213 -8.79 -17.73 14.03
C ASN A 213 -9.98 -16.76 14.22
N ILE A 214 -11.09 -17.24 14.79
CA ILE A 214 -12.23 -16.38 15.19
C ILE A 214 -11.90 -15.59 16.47
N CYS A 215 -10.89 -16.02 17.23
CA CYS A 215 -10.41 -15.37 18.43
C CYS A 215 -8.91 -15.14 18.31
N GLU A 216 -8.50 -14.14 17.52
CA GLU A 216 -7.15 -13.60 17.64
C GLU A 216 -6.91 -13.23 19.10
N SER A 217 -5.79 -13.68 19.66
CA SER A 217 -5.40 -13.26 21.01
C SER A 217 -5.29 -11.74 21.02
N GLN A 218 -5.87 -11.09 22.03
CA GLN A 218 -5.74 -9.64 22.21
C GLN A 218 -4.27 -9.18 22.19
N LYS A 219 -3.34 -10.08 22.55
CA LYS A 219 -1.89 -9.87 22.44
C LYS A 219 -1.41 -9.66 20.99
N PHE A 220 -1.90 -10.44 20.03
CA PHE A 220 -1.50 -10.32 18.61
C PHE A 220 -2.00 -9.01 18.00
N TYR A 221 -3.25 -8.62 18.30
CA TYR A 221 -3.79 -7.33 17.85
C TYR A 221 -3.02 -6.14 18.44
N ILE A 222 -2.65 -6.20 19.72
CA ILE A 222 -1.83 -5.19 20.37
C ILE A 222 -0.42 -5.14 19.75
N GLN A 223 0.21 -6.29 19.52
CA GLN A 223 1.54 -6.38 18.90
C GLN A 223 1.55 -5.79 17.49
N ARG A 224 0.55 -6.13 16.67
CA ARG A 224 0.39 -5.59 15.32
C ARG A 224 0.20 -4.08 15.34
N ASN A 225 -0.72 -3.59 16.17
CA ASN A 225 -0.94 -2.14 16.30
C ASN A 225 0.30 -1.41 16.83
N ASN A 226 1.07 -2.01 17.73
CA ASN A 226 2.31 -1.43 18.21
C ASN A 226 3.37 -1.39 17.12
N ALA A 227 3.47 -2.44 16.29
CA ALA A 227 4.37 -2.47 15.14
C ALA A 227 3.97 -1.41 14.10
N ASP A 228 2.69 -1.29 13.77
CA ASP A 228 2.17 -0.29 12.83
C ASP A 228 2.41 1.14 13.33
N LYS A 229 2.18 1.39 14.63
CA LYS A 229 2.50 2.68 15.28
C LYS A 229 4.00 2.97 15.20
N MET A 230 4.85 1.99 15.52
CA MET A 230 6.31 2.14 15.46
C MET A 230 6.78 2.48 14.04
N LEU A 231 6.26 1.80 13.02
CA LEU A 231 6.57 2.08 11.60
C LEU A 231 6.13 3.48 11.21
N HIS A 232 4.93 3.89 11.62
CA HIS A 232 4.40 5.23 11.33
C HIS A 232 5.24 6.34 11.97
N ASP A 233 5.63 6.18 13.25
CA ASP A 233 6.46 7.16 13.95
C ASP A 233 7.88 7.23 13.39
N ARG A 234 8.47 6.07 13.01
CA ARG A 234 9.74 6.05 12.27
C ARG A 234 9.66 6.77 10.93
N SER A 235 8.58 6.58 10.17
CA SER A 235 8.38 7.28 8.91
C SER A 235 8.33 8.79 9.08
N LYS A 236 7.73 9.29 10.17
CA LYS A 236 7.74 10.73 10.51
C LYS A 236 9.15 11.22 10.81
N LEU A 237 9.89 10.50 11.65
CA LEU A 237 11.27 10.84 12.02
C LEU A 237 12.17 10.90 10.79
N ARG A 238 12.07 9.90 9.90
CA ARG A 238 12.81 9.87 8.64
C ARG A 238 12.53 11.09 7.77
N GLY A 239 11.25 11.49 7.66
CA GLY A 239 10.88 12.70 6.91
C GLY A 239 11.37 14.01 7.54
N ILE A 240 11.65 14.03 8.85
CA ILE A 240 12.30 15.17 9.53
C ILE A 240 13.80 15.17 9.19
N TYR A 241 14.48 14.05 9.37
CA TYR A 241 15.91 13.92 9.07
C TYR A 241 16.23 14.17 7.60
N GLU A 242 15.38 13.75 6.67
CA GLU A 242 15.56 14.01 5.25
C GLU A 242 15.54 15.52 4.94
N LYS A 243 14.64 16.28 5.57
CA LYS A 243 14.59 17.75 5.42
C LYS A 243 15.81 18.43 6.03
N GLU A 244 16.27 17.95 7.18
CA GLU A 244 17.48 18.46 7.84
C GLU A 244 18.73 18.19 7.00
N TRP A 245 18.85 16.96 6.49
CA TRP A 245 19.94 16.52 5.64
C TRP A 245 20.02 17.34 4.35
N ILE A 246 18.90 17.54 3.64
CA ILE A 246 18.87 18.38 2.42
C ILE A 246 19.37 19.80 2.71
N LYS A 247 18.94 20.40 3.83
CA LYS A 247 19.40 21.74 4.23
C LYS A 247 20.91 21.76 4.49
N GLN A 248 21.45 20.77 5.18
CA GLN A 248 22.89 20.70 5.48
C GLN A 248 23.72 20.46 4.22
N ARG A 249 23.30 19.52 3.37
CA ARG A 249 23.95 19.24 2.07
C ARG A 249 24.03 20.50 1.20
N ASN A 250 22.92 21.25 1.10
CA ASN A 250 22.90 22.48 0.31
C ASN A 250 23.87 23.53 0.89
N LYS A 251 23.92 23.70 2.22
CA LYS A 251 24.89 24.59 2.87
C LYS A 251 26.33 24.17 2.60
N ILE A 252 26.64 22.88 2.71
CA ILE A 252 27.97 22.33 2.42
C ILE A 252 28.35 22.61 0.96
N LYS A 253 27.45 22.34 0.03
CA LYS A 253 27.64 22.60 -1.39
C LYS A 253 27.90 24.08 -1.68
N GLU A 254 27.09 24.98 -1.12
CA GLU A 254 27.30 26.43 -1.23
C GLU A 254 28.65 26.88 -0.66
N ASN A 255 29.09 26.30 0.46
CA ASN A 255 30.40 26.61 1.04
C ASN A 255 31.55 26.13 0.15
N ILE A 256 31.44 24.92 -0.43
CA ILE A 256 32.44 24.38 -1.36
C ILE A 256 32.51 25.23 -2.63
N LEU A 257 31.36 25.66 -3.18
CA LEU A 257 31.31 26.57 -4.31
C LEU A 257 31.99 27.92 -4.00
N LYS A 258 31.80 28.48 -2.80
CA LYS A 258 32.39 29.77 -2.44
C LYS A 258 33.91 29.71 -2.23
N TYR A 259 34.41 28.69 -1.52
CA TYR A 259 35.80 28.67 -1.04
C TYR A 259 36.72 27.73 -1.83
N LYS A 260 36.18 26.66 -2.41
CA LYS A 260 36.98 25.58 -3.03
C LYS A 260 36.82 25.50 -4.55
N GLN A 261 35.89 26.26 -5.14
CA GLN A 261 35.64 26.20 -6.59
C GLN A 261 36.90 26.45 -7.41
N ALA A 262 37.68 27.49 -7.11
CA ALA A 262 38.91 27.78 -7.86
C ALA A 262 39.91 26.63 -7.78
N LYS A 263 40.13 26.09 -6.56
CA LYS A 263 41.03 24.94 -6.35
C LYS A 263 40.58 23.71 -7.14
N ILE A 264 39.27 23.41 -7.14
CA ILE A 264 38.69 22.30 -7.89
C ILE A 264 38.85 22.53 -9.40
N CYS A 265 38.61 23.74 -9.90
CA CYS A 265 38.85 24.07 -11.32
C CYS A 265 40.30 23.76 -11.72
N ASP A 266 41.26 24.17 -10.89
CA ASP A 266 42.68 24.02 -11.19
C ASP A 266 43.11 22.55 -11.12
N GLU A 267 42.68 21.80 -10.10
CA GLU A 267 42.90 20.35 -10.00
C GLU A 267 42.34 19.60 -11.22
N LEU A 268 41.14 19.99 -11.70
CA LEU A 268 40.53 19.39 -12.88
C LEU A 268 41.28 19.74 -14.17
N ARG A 269 41.74 21.00 -14.30
CA ARG A 269 42.59 21.40 -15.43
C ARG A 269 43.88 20.62 -15.45
N ASP A 270 44.52 20.43 -14.29
CA ASP A 270 45.78 19.71 -14.18
C ASP A 270 45.62 18.23 -14.54
N GLN A 271 44.53 17.58 -14.13
CA GLN A 271 44.22 16.21 -14.56
C GLN A 271 44.03 16.10 -16.08
N ILE A 272 43.38 17.08 -16.72
CA ILE A 272 43.20 17.09 -18.18
C ILE A 272 44.54 17.38 -18.88
N ARG A 273 45.38 18.25 -18.32
CA ARG A 273 46.74 18.51 -18.85
C ARG A 273 47.64 17.29 -18.74
N GLU A 274 47.59 16.58 -17.62
CA GLU A 274 48.32 15.31 -17.45
C GLU A 274 47.86 14.29 -18.50
N TRP A 275 46.55 14.22 -18.77
CA TRP A 275 46.04 13.39 -19.86
C TRP A 275 46.56 13.84 -21.24
N PHE A 276 46.61 15.15 -21.53
CA PHE A 276 47.24 15.64 -22.77
C PHE A 276 48.72 15.25 -22.88
N LEU A 277 49.46 15.31 -21.77
CA LEU A 277 50.87 14.91 -21.72
C LEU A 277 51.04 13.42 -21.98
N GLN A 278 50.21 12.56 -21.36
CA GLN A 278 50.23 11.12 -21.62
C GLN A 278 50.02 10.79 -23.10
N TRP A 279 49.11 11.50 -23.78
CA TRP A 279 48.90 11.36 -25.22
C TRP A 279 50.08 11.86 -26.06
N PHE A 280 50.67 12.99 -25.66
CA PHE A 280 51.81 13.57 -26.35
C PHE A 280 53.06 12.69 -26.24
N ASP A 281 53.37 12.18 -25.04
CA ASP A 281 54.55 11.34 -24.80
C ASP A 281 54.46 10.01 -25.56
N ALA A 282 53.26 9.42 -25.65
CA ALA A 282 53.05 8.13 -26.33
C ALA A 282 52.99 8.25 -27.86
N VAL A 283 52.22 9.21 -28.39
CA VAL A 283 51.85 9.24 -29.83
C VAL A 283 52.37 10.50 -30.54
N GLN A 284 52.89 11.48 -29.79
CA GLN A 284 53.25 12.82 -30.31
C GLN A 284 52.10 13.50 -31.05
N PHE A 285 50.86 13.21 -30.61
CA PHE A 285 49.62 13.70 -31.18
C PHE A 285 48.60 13.99 -30.08
N PHE A 286 47.90 15.12 -30.18
CA PHE A 286 46.85 15.49 -29.23
C PHE A 286 45.46 15.01 -29.68
N TYR A 287 44.87 14.08 -28.94
CA TYR A 287 43.49 13.63 -29.18
C TYR A 287 42.46 14.73 -28.83
N ASP A 288 41.31 14.73 -29.50
CA ASP A 288 40.24 15.70 -29.21
C ASP A 288 39.46 15.32 -27.95
N ILE A 289 39.13 16.31 -27.10
CA ILE A 289 38.21 16.10 -25.99
C ILE A 289 36.84 15.65 -26.56
N PRO A 290 36.31 14.47 -26.14
CA PRO A 290 35.04 13.93 -26.61
C PRO A 290 33.88 14.92 -26.54
N LYS A 291 32.84 14.74 -27.37
CA LYS A 291 31.64 15.59 -27.32
C LYS A 291 30.90 15.51 -25.98
N GLU A 292 31.04 14.39 -25.28
CA GLU A 292 30.46 14.15 -23.95
C GLU A 292 31.25 14.85 -22.83
N GLY A 293 32.34 15.56 -23.17
CA GLY A 293 33.17 16.32 -22.24
C GLY A 293 34.30 15.50 -21.63
N SER A 294 34.99 16.07 -20.65
CA SER A 294 36.09 15.40 -19.94
C SER A 294 35.61 14.27 -19.02
N ILE A 295 34.31 14.18 -18.76
CA ILE A 295 33.69 13.07 -18.00
C ILE A 295 33.96 11.72 -18.66
N ALA A 296 33.96 11.65 -20.00
CA ALA A 296 34.25 10.43 -20.74
C ALA A 296 35.72 9.99 -20.57
N ILE A 297 36.63 10.96 -20.39
CA ILE A 297 38.04 10.72 -20.13
C ILE A 297 38.20 10.03 -18.77
N PHE A 298 37.57 10.57 -17.72
CA PHE A 298 37.65 10.01 -16.36
C PHE A 298 36.98 8.65 -16.21
N LYS A 299 36.00 8.33 -17.06
CA LYS A 299 35.35 7.00 -17.09
C LYS A 299 36.17 5.93 -17.81
N GLY A 300 37.18 6.31 -18.58
CA GLY A 300 37.93 5.39 -19.43
C GLY A 300 37.17 4.98 -20.70
N ASP A 301 36.19 5.76 -21.15
CA ASP A 301 35.44 5.49 -22.38
C ASP A 301 36.23 5.91 -23.64
N VAL A 302 37.42 6.50 -23.47
CA VAL A 302 38.33 6.93 -24.53
C VAL A 302 39.38 5.85 -24.78
N PRO A 303 39.69 5.49 -26.04
CA PRO A 303 40.74 4.52 -26.34
C PRO A 303 42.10 4.92 -25.74
N SER A 304 42.90 3.92 -25.35
CA SER A 304 44.28 4.15 -24.91
C SER A 304 45.12 4.74 -26.06
N PRO A 305 46.14 5.56 -25.80
CA PRO A 305 47.02 6.10 -26.85
C PRO A 305 47.62 5.03 -27.78
N GLU A 306 47.99 3.87 -27.22
CA GLU A 306 48.53 2.73 -27.96
C GLU A 306 47.46 2.04 -28.83
N ASP A 307 46.31 1.70 -28.24
CA ASP A 307 45.18 1.10 -28.95
C ASP A 307 44.72 1.98 -30.12
N TRP A 308 44.72 3.30 -29.91
CA TRP A 308 44.38 4.27 -30.94
C TRP A 308 45.39 4.27 -32.09
N TYR A 309 46.69 4.19 -31.79
CA TYR A 309 47.73 4.15 -32.81
C TYR A 309 47.58 2.92 -33.70
N GLU A 310 47.39 1.74 -33.09
CA GLU A 310 47.16 0.48 -33.82
C GLU A 310 45.88 0.54 -34.68
N GLU A 311 44.77 1.04 -34.12
CA GLU A 311 43.52 1.17 -34.87
C GLU A 311 43.67 2.16 -36.04
N ASN A 312 44.41 3.25 -35.85
CA ASN A 312 44.62 4.26 -36.89
C ASN A 312 45.55 3.73 -38.00
N GLU A 313 46.63 3.03 -37.66
CA GLU A 313 47.53 2.38 -38.64
C GLU A 313 46.79 1.33 -39.49
N THR A 314 46.01 0.46 -38.86
CA THR A 314 45.23 -0.54 -39.59
C THR A 314 44.20 0.11 -40.53
N ARG A 315 43.61 1.26 -40.15
CA ARG A 315 42.74 2.04 -41.05
C ARG A 315 43.51 2.68 -42.20
N LEU A 316 44.70 3.23 -41.95
CA LEU A 316 45.56 3.78 -43.01
C LEU A 316 45.98 2.69 -44.01
N GLN A 317 46.33 1.50 -43.53
CA GLN A 317 46.65 0.35 -44.37
C GLN A 317 45.45 -0.12 -45.20
N LYS A 318 44.24 -0.16 -44.63
CA LYS A 318 43.00 -0.44 -45.38
C LYS A 318 42.73 0.58 -46.48
N ILE A 319 42.91 1.87 -46.20
CA ILE A 319 42.69 2.95 -47.18
C ILE A 319 43.78 2.92 -48.26
N ALA A 320 45.03 2.62 -47.91
CA ALA A 320 46.11 2.43 -48.87
C ALA A 320 45.86 1.20 -49.76
N ALA A 321 45.32 0.12 -49.20
CA ALA A 321 44.91 -1.07 -49.95
C ALA A 321 43.72 -0.78 -50.90
N ASP A 322 42.77 0.05 -50.47
CA ASP A 322 41.63 0.51 -51.28
C ASP A 322 42.04 1.47 -52.41
N LYS A 323 43.11 2.25 -52.23
CA LYS A 323 43.67 3.15 -53.27
C LYS A 323 44.57 2.44 -54.28
N LYS A 324 45.21 1.32 -53.91
CA LYS A 324 46.18 0.59 -54.75
C LYS A 324 45.57 -0.55 -55.61
N LYS A 325 44.27 -0.86 -55.49
CA LYS A 325 43.66 -2.02 -56.18
C LYS A 325 42.48 -1.62 -57.10
N ASN A 326 42.50 -2.11 -58.35
CA ASN A 326 41.44 -1.94 -59.36
C ASN A 326 40.04 -2.23 -58.75
N THR A 327 39.13 -1.26 -58.89
CA THR A 327 38.08 -0.96 -57.91
C THR A 327 36.73 -1.67 -58.13
N GLN A 328 36.61 -2.58 -59.10
CA GLN A 328 35.34 -3.27 -59.38
C GLN A 328 35.38 -4.77 -59.08
N ASP A 329 36.44 -5.48 -59.45
CA ASP A 329 36.46 -6.96 -59.38
C ASP A 329 36.71 -7.49 -57.96
N MET A 330 37.66 -6.93 -57.21
CA MET A 330 37.95 -7.37 -55.83
C MET A 330 36.88 -6.94 -54.82
N LYS A 331 36.18 -5.83 -55.06
CA LYS A 331 35.01 -5.43 -54.26
C LYS A 331 33.84 -6.36 -54.51
N PHE A 332 33.69 -6.86 -55.74
CA PHE A 332 32.68 -7.87 -56.06
C PHE A 332 33.03 -9.20 -55.38
N GLU A 333 34.30 -9.62 -55.41
CA GLU A 333 34.75 -10.87 -54.77
C GLU A 333 34.71 -10.82 -53.25
N ALA A 334 35.21 -9.77 -52.60
CA ALA A 334 35.16 -9.64 -51.13
C ALA A 334 33.72 -9.53 -50.62
N LYS A 335 32.85 -8.81 -51.33
CA LYS A 335 31.43 -8.70 -51.00
C LYS A 335 30.68 -10.01 -51.28
N ARG A 336 31.12 -10.79 -52.26
CA ARG A 336 30.61 -12.13 -52.57
C ARG A 336 31.09 -13.16 -51.55
N GLN A 337 32.31 -13.05 -51.04
CA GLN A 337 32.84 -13.88 -49.94
C GLN A 337 32.16 -13.54 -48.62
N GLU A 338 31.97 -12.27 -48.28
CA GLU A 338 31.15 -11.87 -47.12
C GLU A 338 29.70 -12.34 -47.27
N ALA A 339 29.10 -12.20 -48.45
CA ALA A 339 27.74 -12.67 -48.71
C ALA A 339 27.65 -14.20 -48.63
N PHE A 340 28.71 -14.91 -49.05
CA PHE A 340 28.80 -16.37 -48.96
C PHE A 340 28.92 -16.81 -47.50
N LEU A 341 29.83 -16.22 -46.71
CA LEU A 341 29.97 -16.46 -45.28
C LEU A 341 28.68 -16.14 -44.52
N LYS A 342 28.05 -14.99 -44.79
CA LYS A 342 26.74 -14.62 -44.22
C LYS A 342 25.64 -15.61 -44.61
N ARG A 343 25.65 -16.12 -45.84
CA ARG A 343 24.67 -17.10 -46.33
C ARG A 343 24.90 -18.48 -45.70
N GLU A 344 26.15 -18.87 -45.51
CA GLU A 344 26.53 -20.11 -44.85
C GLU A 344 26.16 -20.08 -43.35
N GLU A 345 26.42 -18.97 -42.67
CA GLU A 345 25.94 -18.73 -41.29
C GLU A 345 24.42 -18.76 -41.20
N LEU A 346 23.71 -18.14 -42.15
CA LEU A 346 22.25 -18.20 -42.21
C LEU A 346 21.74 -19.62 -42.42
N LEU A 347 22.40 -20.41 -43.27
CA LEU A 347 22.06 -21.82 -43.50
C LEU A 347 22.34 -22.68 -42.26
N LYS A 348 23.47 -22.46 -41.58
CA LYS A 348 23.79 -23.11 -40.29
C LYS A 348 22.72 -22.79 -39.25
N LYS A 349 22.42 -21.50 -39.01
CA LYS A 349 21.34 -21.06 -38.10
C LYS A 349 19.98 -21.65 -38.47
N ARG A 350 19.67 -21.77 -39.76
CA ARG A 350 18.40 -22.36 -40.24
C ARG A 350 18.36 -23.88 -40.04
N SER A 351 19.48 -24.58 -40.23
CA SER A 351 19.60 -26.02 -39.99
C SER A 351 19.53 -26.36 -38.50
N GLU A 352 20.18 -25.57 -37.65
CA GLU A 352 20.12 -25.66 -36.19
C GLU A 352 18.69 -25.42 -35.69
N ALA A 353 18.00 -24.38 -36.21
CA ALA A 353 16.61 -24.11 -35.85
C ALA A 353 15.65 -25.26 -36.26
N LEU A 354 15.89 -25.92 -37.40
CA LEU A 354 15.12 -27.08 -37.83
C LEU A 354 15.37 -28.30 -36.94
N LEU A 355 16.62 -28.52 -36.54
CA LEU A 355 17.01 -29.59 -35.62
C LEU A 355 16.39 -29.36 -34.23
N LEU A 356 16.45 -28.12 -33.72
CA LEU A 356 15.81 -27.72 -32.47
C LEU A 356 14.29 -27.92 -32.54
N LYS A 357 13.64 -27.55 -33.65
CA LYS A 357 12.20 -27.76 -33.85
C LYS A 357 11.81 -29.25 -33.90
N LYS A 358 12.69 -30.12 -34.40
CA LYS A 358 12.50 -31.58 -34.35
C LYS A 358 12.68 -32.11 -32.92
N MET A 359 13.68 -31.62 -32.19
CA MET A 359 13.91 -31.99 -30.78
C MET A 359 12.77 -31.52 -29.86
N MET A 360 12.22 -30.31 -30.06
CA MET A 360 11.09 -29.78 -29.28
C MET A 360 9.79 -30.58 -29.45
N LYS A 361 9.62 -31.30 -30.57
CA LYS A 361 8.45 -32.16 -30.81
C LYS A 361 8.53 -33.51 -30.11
N ASN A 362 9.72 -33.95 -29.73
CA ASN A 362 9.94 -35.25 -29.11
C ASN A 362 10.19 -35.05 -27.60
N PRO A 363 9.26 -35.49 -26.72
CA PRO A 363 9.36 -35.27 -25.27
C PRO A 363 10.65 -35.79 -24.63
N LEU A 364 11.20 -36.89 -25.16
CA LEU A 364 12.43 -37.54 -24.63
C LEU A 364 13.71 -36.78 -24.97
N THR A 365 13.72 -36.02 -26.07
CA THR A 365 14.88 -35.25 -26.54
C THR A 365 14.67 -33.75 -26.42
N HIS A 366 13.65 -33.32 -25.66
CA HIS A 366 13.37 -31.90 -25.47
C HIS A 366 14.56 -31.29 -24.69
N PRO A 367 15.23 -30.23 -25.19
CA PRO A 367 16.40 -29.61 -24.53
C PRO A 367 16.15 -28.95 -23.17
N GLY A 368 14.98 -29.18 -22.56
CA GLY A 368 14.46 -28.35 -21.48
C GLY A 368 14.23 -26.89 -21.91
N TYR A 369 13.77 -26.06 -20.98
CA TYR A 369 13.77 -24.61 -21.15
C TYR A 369 14.90 -24.03 -20.29
N ASN A 370 15.86 -23.37 -20.94
CA ASN A 370 16.92 -22.66 -20.26
C ASN A 370 16.64 -21.15 -20.31
N PHE A 371 16.70 -20.50 -19.15
CA PHE A 371 16.57 -19.05 -19.07
C PHE A 371 17.75 -18.37 -19.78
N PRO A 372 17.51 -17.29 -20.53
CA PRO A 372 18.59 -16.51 -21.12
C PRO A 372 19.46 -15.88 -20.02
N ILE A 373 20.74 -15.68 -20.33
CA ILE A 373 21.69 -15.01 -19.43
C ILE A 373 21.17 -13.59 -19.17
N SER A 374 20.93 -13.28 -17.91
CA SER A 374 20.39 -11.99 -17.50
C SER A 374 21.43 -10.90 -17.66
N LYS A 375 21.02 -9.75 -18.22
CA LYS A 375 21.83 -8.53 -18.22
C LYS A 375 21.63 -7.68 -16.96
N THR A 376 20.52 -7.89 -16.24
CA THR A 376 20.18 -7.12 -15.03
C THR A 376 20.92 -7.64 -13.80
N ILE A 377 21.31 -8.92 -13.81
CA ILE A 377 22.05 -9.53 -12.69
C ILE A 377 23.47 -8.94 -12.52
N GLN A 378 24.14 -8.58 -13.61
CA GLN A 378 25.43 -7.91 -13.55
C GLN A 378 25.28 -6.55 -12.86
N LYS A 379 24.33 -5.73 -13.34
CA LYS A 379 24.00 -4.44 -12.70
C LYS A 379 23.65 -4.58 -11.22
N LEU A 380 22.91 -5.62 -10.85
CA LEU A 380 22.58 -5.87 -9.45
C LEU A 380 23.83 -6.18 -8.62
N LYS A 381 24.74 -7.01 -9.14
CA LYS A 381 26.02 -7.30 -8.49
C LYS A 381 26.86 -6.04 -8.34
N ASP A 382 27.03 -5.28 -9.42
CA ASP A 382 27.81 -4.04 -9.43
C ASP A 382 27.29 -3.04 -8.37
N ILE A 383 25.96 -2.94 -8.21
CA ILE A 383 25.34 -2.07 -7.20
C ILE A 383 25.57 -2.59 -5.78
N ILE A 384 25.54 -3.91 -5.57
CA ILE A 384 25.81 -4.54 -4.26
C ILE A 384 27.29 -4.35 -3.90
N ASP A 385 28.19 -4.59 -4.84
CA ASP A 385 29.64 -4.41 -4.65
C ASP A 385 29.96 -2.94 -4.35
N TYR A 386 29.31 -2.01 -5.06
CA TYR A 386 29.42 -0.57 -4.77
C TYR A 386 28.91 -0.21 -3.37
N TYR A 387 27.79 -0.80 -2.93
CA TYR A 387 27.28 -0.60 -1.57
C TYR A 387 28.30 -1.08 -0.53
N HIS A 388 28.88 -2.27 -0.72
CA HIS A 388 29.90 -2.81 0.19
C HIS A 388 31.14 -1.93 0.27
N GLN A 389 31.68 -1.52 -0.88
CA GLN A 389 32.84 -0.62 -0.94
C GLN A 389 32.59 0.74 -0.28
N SER A 390 31.37 1.26 -0.39
CA SER A 390 31.03 2.60 0.08
C SER A 390 30.56 2.65 1.54
N TRP A 391 29.88 1.60 2.02
CA TRP A 391 29.11 1.66 3.27
C TRP A 391 29.54 0.66 4.35
N ASP A 392 30.25 -0.43 4.02
CA ASP A 392 30.62 -1.45 5.02
C ASP A 392 31.50 -0.88 6.15
N ILE A 393 32.38 0.08 5.83
CA ILE A 393 33.24 0.76 6.81
C ILE A 393 32.40 1.44 7.90
N TYR A 394 31.29 2.06 7.50
CA TYR A 394 30.37 2.74 8.41
C TYR A 394 29.50 1.75 9.18
N ASP A 395 29.14 0.60 8.62
CA ASP A 395 28.36 -0.43 9.33
C ASP A 395 29.13 -1.07 10.50
N VAL A 396 30.47 -1.05 10.47
CA VAL A 396 31.32 -1.48 11.60
C VAL A 396 31.28 -0.47 12.75
N TRP A 397 30.97 0.80 12.49
CA TRP A 397 30.97 1.84 13.52
C TRP A 397 29.68 1.85 14.33
N GLU A 398 29.78 1.69 15.65
CA GLU A 398 28.61 1.67 16.53
C GLU A 398 28.10 3.05 16.97
N THR A 399 28.61 4.14 16.37
CA THR A 399 28.25 5.51 16.76
C THR A 399 26.79 5.83 16.39
N LYS A 400 26.13 6.61 17.25
CA LYS A 400 24.72 6.99 17.05
C LYS A 400 24.51 7.80 15.76
N GLU A 401 25.49 8.57 15.32
CA GLU A 401 25.42 9.40 14.09
C GLU A 401 25.48 8.57 12.79
N VAL A 402 26.08 7.38 12.86
CA VAL A 402 26.15 6.46 11.72
C VAL A 402 24.88 5.61 11.65
N LYS A 403 24.31 5.27 12.82
CA LYS A 403 23.03 4.54 12.93
C LYS A 403 21.81 5.46 12.73
N GLU A 404 21.91 6.74 13.08
CA GLU A 404 20.84 7.74 13.02
C GLU A 404 21.35 9.06 12.42
N LYS A 405 20.52 9.73 11.61
CA LYS A 405 20.79 11.01 10.90
C LYS A 405 21.59 10.85 9.59
N PHE A 406 22.83 11.36 9.54
CA PHE A 406 23.66 11.43 8.34
C PHE A 406 25.15 11.63 8.69
N VAL A 407 26.04 11.06 7.88
CA VAL A 407 27.50 11.12 8.02
C VAL A 407 28.04 12.30 7.22
N HIS A 408 28.74 13.21 7.91
CA HIS A 408 29.27 14.44 7.32
C HIS A 408 30.33 14.18 6.23
N GLU A 409 31.22 13.20 6.41
CA GLU A 409 32.29 12.89 5.43
C GLU A 409 31.75 12.44 4.07
N VAL A 410 30.68 11.63 4.09
CA VAL A 410 29.98 11.19 2.88
C VAL A 410 29.30 12.38 2.19
N ASP A 411 28.75 13.33 2.95
CA ASP A 411 28.17 14.53 2.36
C ASP A 411 29.23 15.47 1.78
N MET A 412 30.39 15.60 2.43
CA MET A 412 31.51 16.40 1.92
C MET A 412 32.05 15.83 0.61
N SER A 413 32.29 14.52 0.54
CA SER A 413 32.77 13.86 -0.69
C SER A 413 31.75 13.97 -1.82
N ASN A 414 30.47 13.66 -1.55
CA ASN A 414 29.40 13.81 -2.54
C ASN A 414 29.25 15.25 -3.02
N ALA A 415 29.34 16.24 -2.12
CA ALA A 415 29.24 17.64 -2.49
C ALA A 415 30.44 18.10 -3.35
N ILE A 416 31.66 17.61 -3.06
CA ILE A 416 32.83 17.88 -3.92
C ILE A 416 32.61 17.30 -5.32
N ILE A 417 32.13 16.06 -5.42
CA ILE A 417 31.83 15.41 -6.70
C ILE A 417 30.77 16.20 -7.47
N GLU A 418 29.67 16.60 -6.84
CA GLU A 418 28.64 17.41 -7.50
C GLU A 418 29.16 18.76 -7.99
N VAL A 419 29.90 19.48 -7.14
CA VAL A 419 30.49 20.77 -7.52
C VAL A 419 31.47 20.56 -8.66
N SER A 420 32.24 19.47 -8.66
CA SER A 420 33.11 19.13 -9.78
C SER A 420 32.30 19.01 -11.08
N PHE A 421 31.19 18.28 -11.10
CA PHE A 421 30.33 18.15 -12.29
C PHE A 421 29.69 19.47 -12.74
N GLU A 422 29.32 20.36 -11.82
CA GLU A 422 28.79 21.69 -12.16
C GLU A 422 29.85 22.62 -12.77
N VAL A 423 31.10 22.46 -12.35
CA VAL A 423 32.23 23.26 -12.80
C VAL A 423 32.85 22.70 -14.09
N MET A 424 32.77 21.38 -14.32
CA MET A 424 33.34 20.67 -15.48
C MET A 424 33.07 21.33 -16.83
N PRO A 425 31.84 21.75 -17.20
CA PRO A 425 31.60 22.35 -18.51
C PRO A 425 32.43 23.62 -18.76
N LYS A 426 32.67 24.41 -17.72
CA LYS A 426 33.51 25.62 -17.82
C LYS A 426 34.98 25.25 -18.03
N VAL A 427 35.45 24.26 -17.28
CA VAL A 427 36.81 23.72 -17.43
C VAL A 427 37.00 23.12 -18.82
N ASP A 428 36.03 22.36 -19.33
CA ASP A 428 36.06 21.78 -20.67
C ASP A 428 36.16 22.84 -21.77
N GLU A 429 35.44 23.95 -21.65
CA GLU A 429 35.54 25.07 -22.58
C GLU A 429 36.94 25.71 -22.58
N ASP A 430 37.54 25.87 -21.40
CA ASP A 430 38.90 26.39 -21.27
C ASP A 430 39.93 25.41 -21.82
N MET A 431 39.83 24.12 -21.48
CA MET A 431 40.75 23.10 -21.95
C MET A 431 40.65 22.84 -23.45
N ARG A 432 39.47 23.02 -24.06
CA ARG A 432 39.33 22.99 -25.53
C ARG A 432 40.08 24.14 -26.20
N LYS A 433 40.12 25.33 -25.59
CA LYS A 433 40.90 26.47 -26.12
C LYS A 433 42.40 26.18 -25.99
N GLU A 434 42.85 25.68 -24.83
CA GLU A 434 44.25 25.24 -24.64
C GLU A 434 44.64 24.18 -25.68
N LEU A 435 43.79 23.17 -25.89
CA LEU A 435 44.01 22.14 -26.91
C LEU A 435 44.15 22.72 -28.32
N THR A 436 43.33 23.72 -28.69
CA THR A 436 43.46 24.36 -30.01
C THR A 436 44.78 25.10 -30.17
N GLN A 437 45.29 25.72 -29.10
CA GLN A 437 46.61 26.37 -29.10
C GLN A 437 47.73 25.34 -29.20
N LEU A 438 47.66 24.26 -28.42
CA LEU A 438 48.63 23.16 -28.46
C LEU A 438 48.71 22.53 -29.86
N LYS A 439 47.57 22.32 -30.52
CA LYS A 439 47.55 21.81 -31.91
C LYS A 439 48.17 22.78 -32.90
N GLN A 440 47.97 24.09 -32.72
CA GLN A 440 48.59 25.11 -33.57
C GLN A 440 50.11 25.10 -33.41
N ALA A 441 50.61 25.10 -32.17
CA ALA A 441 52.04 25.00 -31.87
C ALA A 441 52.65 23.70 -32.44
N LEU A 442 51.96 22.56 -32.28
CA LEU A 442 52.40 21.30 -32.84
C LEU A 442 52.54 21.35 -34.37
N ILE A 443 51.57 21.96 -35.07
CA ILE A 443 51.65 22.16 -36.52
C ILE A 443 52.88 22.98 -36.91
N GLU A 444 53.22 24.00 -36.13
CA GLU A 444 54.39 24.84 -36.35
C GLU A 444 55.70 24.07 -36.10
N ASP A 445 55.78 23.29 -35.02
CA ASP A 445 56.95 22.47 -34.71
C ASP A 445 57.23 21.41 -35.78
N TYR A 446 56.20 20.71 -36.27
CA TYR A 446 56.36 19.73 -37.36
C TYR A 446 56.76 20.39 -38.68
N LYS A 447 56.28 21.60 -38.96
CA LYS A 447 56.73 22.39 -40.12
C LYS A 447 58.22 22.76 -39.98
N ASN A 448 58.65 23.17 -38.80
CA ASN A 448 60.04 23.52 -38.52
C ASN A 448 60.97 22.28 -38.58
N LEU A 449 60.46 21.11 -38.20
CA LEU A 449 61.19 19.83 -38.21
C LEU A 449 61.15 19.10 -39.57
N GLU A 450 60.44 19.65 -40.58
CA GLU A 450 60.19 19.01 -41.89
C GLU A 450 59.58 17.59 -41.80
N ARG A 451 58.81 17.31 -40.73
CA ARG A 451 58.16 16.00 -40.52
C ARG A 451 56.66 16.08 -40.84
N GLU A 452 56.11 14.98 -41.35
CA GLU A 452 54.66 14.86 -41.57
C GLU A 452 53.94 14.50 -40.26
N MET A 453 52.90 15.27 -39.91
CA MET A 453 52.08 14.96 -38.73
C MET A 453 51.23 13.70 -38.95
N PRO A 454 51.04 12.86 -37.91
CA PRO A 454 50.06 11.78 -37.94
C PRO A 454 48.65 12.28 -38.27
N ILE A 455 48.00 11.64 -39.25
CA ILE A 455 46.64 11.99 -39.68
C ILE A 455 45.63 11.26 -38.78
N ASP A 456 44.77 12.01 -38.13
CA ASP A 456 43.65 11.46 -37.37
C ASP A 456 42.49 11.07 -38.28
N MET A 457 42.33 9.77 -38.52
CA MET A 457 41.24 9.19 -39.32
C MET A 457 40.01 8.80 -38.46
N THR A 458 40.02 9.06 -37.15
CA THR A 458 38.89 8.75 -36.25
C THR A 458 37.75 9.75 -36.38
N LYS A 459 38.01 10.96 -36.89
CA LYS A 459 36.94 11.87 -37.32
C LYS A 459 36.27 11.30 -38.57
N PRO A 460 34.94 11.06 -38.55
CA PRO A 460 34.23 10.73 -39.77
C PRO A 460 34.47 11.86 -40.76
N ILE A 461 34.92 11.55 -41.97
CA ILE A 461 34.86 12.47 -43.10
C ILE A 461 33.40 12.90 -43.18
N ILE A 462 33.11 14.13 -42.74
CA ILE A 462 31.81 14.75 -42.93
C ILE A 462 31.69 14.91 -44.45
N LYS A 463 31.18 13.88 -45.13
CA LYS A 463 30.54 14.09 -46.42
C LYS A 463 29.50 15.16 -46.12
N ARG A 464 29.69 16.35 -46.69
CA ARG A 464 28.62 17.35 -46.75
C ARG A 464 27.43 16.66 -47.41
N GLU A 465 26.56 16.08 -46.60
CA GLU A 465 25.27 15.63 -47.07
C GLU A 465 24.61 16.89 -47.62
N LYS A 466 24.42 16.93 -48.94
CA LYS A 466 23.49 17.88 -49.54
C LYS A 466 22.19 17.65 -48.79
N LYS A 467 21.83 18.60 -47.91
CA LYS A 467 20.56 18.58 -47.16
C LYS A 467 19.47 18.29 -48.19
N LYS A 468 18.92 17.08 -48.19
CA LYS A 468 17.64 16.85 -48.83
C LYS A 468 16.68 17.79 -48.12
N LYS A 469 16.16 18.79 -48.83
CA LYS A 469 15.07 19.62 -48.33
C LYS A 469 13.91 18.67 -48.04
N ILE A 470 13.79 18.26 -46.78
CA ILE A 470 12.58 17.63 -46.28
C ILE A 470 11.54 18.75 -46.36
N ALA A 471 10.59 18.61 -47.27
CA ALA A 471 9.44 19.48 -47.33
C ALA A 471 8.76 19.42 -45.95
N ARG A 472 8.79 20.55 -45.22
CA ARG A 472 7.94 20.73 -44.05
C ARG A 472 6.51 20.65 -44.57
N ILE A 473 5.86 19.52 -44.36
CA ILE A 473 4.41 19.45 -44.43
C ILE A 473 3.92 20.18 -43.18
N GLU A 474 3.58 21.46 -43.35
CA GLU A 474 2.87 22.22 -42.34
C GLU A 474 1.47 21.60 -42.20
N LEU A 475 1.27 20.88 -41.10
CA LEU A 475 -0.03 20.35 -40.74
C LEU A 475 -1.00 21.53 -40.59
N ASN A 476 -2.02 21.51 -41.44
CA ASN A 476 -3.08 22.51 -41.53
C ASN A 476 -3.60 22.85 -40.11
N SER A 477 -3.81 24.14 -39.81
CA SER A 477 -4.14 24.64 -38.47
C SER A 477 -5.40 24.01 -37.85
N LYS A 478 -6.28 23.46 -38.70
CA LYS A 478 -7.45 22.65 -38.33
C LYS A 478 -7.07 21.29 -37.71
N VAL A 479 -6.01 20.65 -38.19
CA VAL A 479 -5.49 19.36 -37.69
C VAL A 479 -4.70 19.57 -36.39
N LYS A 480 -3.97 20.68 -36.28
CA LYS A 480 -3.27 21.06 -35.04
C LYS A 480 -4.23 21.32 -33.88
N LYS A 481 -5.38 21.97 -34.16
CA LYS A 481 -6.48 22.14 -33.19
C LYS A 481 -7.20 20.84 -32.84
N MET A 482 -7.27 19.86 -33.74
CA MET A 482 -7.81 18.53 -33.40
C MET A 482 -6.86 17.73 -32.50
N ILE A 483 -5.55 17.86 -32.71
CA ILE A 483 -4.53 17.15 -31.92
C ILE A 483 -4.36 17.79 -30.53
N GLU A 484 -4.44 19.12 -30.39
CA GLU A 484 -4.36 19.80 -29.08
C GLU A 484 -5.58 19.52 -28.17
N VAL A 485 -6.74 19.18 -28.74
CA VAL A 485 -7.94 18.77 -27.98
C VAL A 485 -7.87 17.29 -27.57
N SER A 486 -6.95 16.50 -28.13
CA SER A 486 -6.76 15.09 -27.81
C SER A 486 -5.37 14.80 -27.23
N LEU A 487 -5.25 15.01 -25.91
CA LEU A 487 -4.29 14.40 -24.96
C LEU A 487 -2.84 14.93 -24.88
N PRO A 488 -2.31 14.97 -23.64
CA PRO A 488 -1.11 14.22 -23.24
C PRO A 488 -1.45 13.31 -22.03
N THR A 489 -0.81 12.19 -21.64
CA THR A 489 0.45 11.49 -21.95
C THR A 489 0.44 10.13 -21.19
N PHE A 490 1.24 9.17 -21.67
CA PHE A 490 1.61 7.84 -21.14
C PHE A 490 0.83 6.59 -21.61
N PRO A 491 1.54 5.52 -22.06
CA PRO A 491 0.97 4.45 -22.88
C PRO A 491 0.53 3.17 -22.12
N PHE A 492 0.33 3.18 -20.80
CA PHE A 492 -0.03 1.94 -20.07
C PHE A 492 -1.42 1.90 -19.41
N ASN A 493 -2.17 3.01 -19.36
CA ASN A 493 -3.49 3.04 -18.71
C ASN A 493 -4.68 3.00 -19.69
N PHE A 494 -4.46 3.16 -20.99
CA PHE A 494 -5.56 3.21 -21.96
C PHE A 494 -6.08 1.82 -22.35
N GLU A 495 -5.21 0.81 -22.43
CA GLU A 495 -5.63 -0.53 -22.88
C GLU A 495 -6.52 -1.24 -21.85
N ILE A 496 -6.22 -1.16 -20.56
CA ILE A 496 -7.06 -1.82 -19.53
C ILE A 496 -8.43 -1.15 -19.43
N ARG A 497 -8.47 0.19 -19.51
CA ARG A 497 -9.72 0.96 -19.46
C ARG A 497 -10.55 0.74 -20.71
N ALA A 498 -9.95 0.70 -21.89
CA ALA A 498 -10.62 0.41 -23.16
C ALA A 498 -11.09 -1.05 -23.25
N TYR A 499 -10.20 -2.02 -22.96
CA TYR A 499 -10.48 -3.45 -23.00
C TYR A 499 -11.55 -3.87 -21.98
N TRP A 500 -11.53 -3.28 -20.78
CA TRP A 500 -12.59 -3.49 -19.80
C TRP A 500 -13.89 -2.81 -20.21
N TRP A 501 -13.87 -1.60 -20.80
CA TRP A 501 -15.09 -0.99 -21.35
C TRP A 501 -15.66 -1.74 -22.55
N GLU A 502 -14.82 -2.42 -23.31
CA GLU A 502 -15.17 -3.30 -24.43
C GLU A 502 -15.81 -4.58 -23.89
N ARG A 503 -15.17 -5.25 -22.91
CA ARG A 503 -15.73 -6.43 -22.22
C ARG A 503 -16.97 -6.14 -21.38
N CYS A 504 -17.02 -5.02 -20.67
CA CYS A 504 -18.22 -4.57 -19.97
C CYS A 504 -19.29 -4.09 -20.93
N ARG A 505 -18.97 -3.58 -22.14
CA ARG A 505 -20.01 -3.32 -23.17
C ARG A 505 -20.60 -4.61 -23.70
N GLU A 506 -19.75 -5.63 -23.93
CA GLU A 506 -20.17 -6.96 -24.33
C GLU A 506 -21.05 -7.63 -23.27
N VAL A 507 -20.70 -7.49 -21.98
CA VAL A 507 -21.47 -8.07 -20.86
C VAL A 507 -22.69 -7.23 -20.48
N ASN A 508 -22.62 -5.90 -20.55
CA ASN A 508 -23.69 -5.00 -20.07
C ASN A 508 -24.73 -4.64 -21.14
N HIS A 509 -24.60 -5.00 -22.42
CA HIS A 509 -25.61 -4.73 -23.46
C HIS A 509 -26.32 -3.34 -23.37
N ARG A 510 -25.56 -2.25 -23.14
CA ARG A 510 -26.07 -0.86 -22.93
C ARG A 510 -26.83 -0.58 -21.62
N PHE A 511 -26.84 -1.48 -20.65
CA PHE A 511 -27.47 -1.28 -19.34
C PHE A 511 -26.58 -0.45 -18.40
N HIS A 512 -27.16 0.61 -17.83
CA HIS A 512 -26.51 1.50 -16.84
C HIS A 512 -26.59 0.98 -15.38
N ARG A 513 -27.02 -0.26 -15.16
CA ARG A 513 -27.29 -0.82 -13.82
C ARG A 513 -26.81 -2.28 -13.77
N ILE A 514 -26.01 -2.61 -12.76
CA ILE A 514 -25.41 -3.94 -12.58
C ILE A 514 -25.74 -4.42 -11.16
N LEU A 515 -26.20 -5.67 -11.04
CA LEU A 515 -26.48 -6.31 -9.75
C LEU A 515 -25.47 -7.43 -9.49
N LEU A 516 -24.72 -7.33 -8.39
CA LEU A 516 -23.71 -8.31 -7.99
C LEU A 516 -24.21 -9.22 -6.86
N VAL A 517 -24.45 -10.50 -7.15
CA VAL A 517 -24.98 -11.51 -6.20
C VAL A 517 -23.90 -12.52 -5.80
N GLY A 518 -23.99 -13.10 -4.61
CA GLY A 518 -22.98 -14.01 -4.04
C GLY A 518 -22.84 -13.91 -2.50
N PRO A 519 -22.01 -14.75 -1.86
CA PRO A 519 -21.83 -14.79 -0.42
C PRO A 519 -21.10 -13.55 0.14
N LYS A 520 -21.25 -13.28 1.45
CA LYS A 520 -20.49 -12.21 2.13
C LYS A 520 -18.99 -12.52 2.08
N GLY A 521 -18.17 -11.54 1.73
CA GLY A 521 -16.71 -11.72 1.63
C GLY A 521 -16.20 -12.19 0.26
N SER A 522 -17.06 -12.40 -0.74
CA SER A 522 -16.64 -12.84 -2.09
C SER A 522 -15.98 -11.74 -2.94
N GLY A 523 -15.43 -10.69 -2.31
CA GLY A 523 -14.73 -9.60 -3.01
C GLY A 523 -15.61 -8.64 -3.83
N LYS A 524 -16.94 -8.71 -3.77
CA LYS A 524 -17.81 -7.83 -4.58
C LYS A 524 -17.62 -6.34 -4.28
N ASP A 525 -17.50 -6.00 -3.01
CA ASP A 525 -17.25 -4.63 -2.57
C ASP A 525 -15.90 -4.12 -3.09
N ILE A 526 -14.88 -4.99 -3.04
CA ILE A 526 -13.53 -4.71 -3.52
C ILE A 526 -13.57 -4.48 -5.03
N LEU A 527 -14.28 -5.35 -5.75
CA LEU A 527 -14.48 -5.22 -7.20
C LEU A 527 -15.11 -3.86 -7.56
N VAL A 528 -16.16 -3.43 -6.86
CA VAL A 528 -16.80 -2.13 -7.14
C VAL A 528 -15.87 -0.96 -6.83
N LYS A 529 -15.07 -1.02 -5.76
CA LYS A 529 -14.09 0.02 -5.43
C LYS A 529 -12.96 0.10 -6.45
N VAL A 530 -12.43 -1.05 -6.85
CA VAL A 530 -11.42 -1.16 -7.93
C VAL A 530 -11.98 -0.60 -9.23
N LEU A 531 -13.23 -0.92 -9.58
CA LEU A 531 -13.90 -0.40 -10.77
C LEU A 531 -14.08 1.13 -10.74
N ALA A 532 -14.43 1.71 -9.59
CA ALA A 532 -14.53 3.15 -9.45
C ALA A 532 -13.17 3.83 -9.57
N SER A 533 -12.12 3.21 -8.99
CA SER A 533 -10.75 3.70 -9.04
C SER A 533 -10.16 3.66 -10.45
N ILE A 534 -10.30 2.55 -11.19
CA ILE A 534 -9.81 2.42 -12.58
C ILE A 534 -10.49 3.44 -13.51
N ASN A 535 -11.73 3.81 -13.20
CA ASN A 535 -12.50 4.74 -14.02
C ASN A 535 -12.40 6.20 -13.59
N ASP A 536 -11.60 6.53 -12.56
CA ASP A 536 -11.58 7.85 -11.91
C ASP A 536 -12.98 8.39 -11.61
N ALA A 537 -13.89 7.49 -11.22
CA ALA A 537 -15.31 7.80 -11.03
C ALA A 537 -15.63 8.07 -9.56
N VAL A 538 -16.51 9.04 -9.29
CA VAL A 538 -16.97 9.33 -7.93
C VAL A 538 -17.86 8.19 -7.44
N LEU A 539 -17.41 7.45 -6.43
CA LEU A 539 -18.14 6.34 -5.82
C LEU A 539 -19.07 6.82 -4.70
N PHE A 540 -20.38 6.68 -4.89
CA PHE A 540 -21.38 6.86 -3.84
C PHE A 540 -21.72 5.51 -3.20
N GLU A 541 -21.28 5.30 -1.96
CA GLU A 541 -21.56 4.06 -1.22
C GLU A 541 -22.78 4.27 -0.31
N LEU A 542 -23.82 3.46 -0.52
CA LEU A 542 -25.06 3.50 0.24
C LEU A 542 -25.25 2.18 0.98
N ASP A 543 -25.22 2.24 2.30
CA ASP A 543 -25.46 1.09 3.17
C ASP A 543 -26.75 1.27 3.98
N PRO A 544 -27.84 0.55 3.64
CA PRO A 544 -29.12 0.59 4.36
C PRO A 544 -29.07 0.16 5.83
N TYR A 545 -27.95 -0.40 6.31
CA TYR A 545 -27.76 -0.74 7.73
C TYR A 545 -27.15 0.38 8.55
N LYS A 546 -26.43 1.33 7.92
CA LYS A 546 -25.75 2.43 8.62
C LYS A 546 -26.63 3.67 8.82
N VAL A 547 -27.79 3.74 8.17
CA VAL A 547 -28.76 4.83 8.35
C VAL A 547 -29.53 4.61 9.67
N GLN A 548 -29.18 5.36 10.72
CA GLN A 548 -29.81 5.30 12.05
C GLN A 548 -31.11 6.14 12.12
N GLY A 549 -32.07 5.72 12.98
CA GLY A 549 -33.27 6.50 13.36
C GLY A 549 -34.61 6.12 12.68
N SER A 550 -35.63 6.96 12.88
CA SER A 550 -36.98 6.91 12.25
C SER A 550 -36.99 6.97 10.71
N LEU A 551 -35.81 7.09 10.12
CA LEU A 551 -35.49 7.25 8.69
C LEU A 551 -35.29 5.91 7.95
N GLN A 552 -35.48 4.77 8.61
CA GLN A 552 -35.31 3.44 8.00
C GLN A 552 -36.48 2.97 7.11
N SER A 553 -37.54 3.77 6.96
CA SER A 553 -38.67 3.41 6.11
C SER A 553 -38.23 3.25 4.65
N ALA A 554 -38.66 2.17 3.99
CA ALA A 554 -38.34 1.88 2.59
C ALA A 554 -38.73 3.03 1.64
N VAL A 555 -39.73 3.83 2.02
CA VAL A 555 -40.15 5.04 1.30
C VAL A 555 -39.09 6.14 1.36
N TYR A 556 -38.45 6.33 2.52
CA TYR A 556 -37.40 7.33 2.71
C TYR A 556 -36.12 6.94 1.96
N LEU A 557 -35.68 5.68 2.06
CA LEU A 557 -34.52 5.19 1.32
C LEU A 557 -34.69 5.33 -0.20
N LYS A 558 -35.91 5.14 -0.72
CA LYS A 558 -36.24 5.42 -2.13
C LYS A 558 -36.14 6.91 -2.49
N LYS A 559 -36.56 7.82 -1.60
CA LYS A 559 -36.41 9.28 -1.81
C LYS A 559 -34.93 9.69 -1.77
N LEU A 560 -34.15 9.13 -0.85
CA LEU A 560 -32.70 9.37 -0.72
C LEU A 560 -31.94 8.88 -1.95
N ALA A 561 -32.25 7.67 -2.44
CA ALA A 561 -31.68 7.17 -3.69
C ALA A 561 -31.99 8.10 -4.89
N LYS A 562 -33.22 8.66 -4.98
CA LYS A 562 -33.57 9.63 -6.03
C LYS A 562 -32.75 10.92 -5.93
N ARG A 563 -32.53 11.46 -4.73
CA ARG A 563 -31.69 12.66 -4.52
C ARG A 563 -30.24 12.41 -4.95
N ILE A 564 -29.70 11.25 -4.59
CA ILE A 564 -28.33 10.86 -4.98
C ILE A 564 -28.23 10.69 -6.49
N VAL A 565 -29.24 10.10 -7.13
CA VAL A 565 -29.29 10.04 -8.60
C VAL A 565 -29.28 11.44 -9.22
N SER A 566 -29.96 12.42 -8.64
CA SER A 566 -29.86 13.82 -9.11
C SER A 566 -28.44 14.39 -8.95
N CYS A 567 -27.77 14.16 -7.81
CA CYS A 567 -26.37 14.58 -7.61
C CYS A 567 -25.40 13.89 -8.58
N THR A 568 -25.62 12.62 -8.88
CA THR A 568 -24.76 11.84 -9.79
C THR A 568 -24.78 12.35 -11.23
N ARG A 569 -25.89 12.98 -11.66
CA ARG A 569 -25.97 13.61 -12.99
C ARG A 569 -25.05 14.82 -13.14
N VAL A 570 -24.75 15.50 -12.04
CA VAL A 570 -23.87 16.67 -12.02
C VAL A 570 -22.39 16.25 -11.91
N LEU A 571 -22.11 15.15 -11.22
CA LEU A 571 -20.77 14.67 -10.89
C LEU A 571 -20.28 13.52 -11.80
N GLN A 572 -20.63 13.55 -13.09
CA GLN A 572 -20.19 12.49 -14.02
C GLN A 572 -18.67 12.61 -14.32
N PRO A 573 -17.92 11.49 -14.37
CA PRO A 573 -18.35 10.10 -14.23
C PRO A 573 -18.47 9.66 -12.76
N CYS A 574 -19.53 8.91 -12.44
CA CYS A 574 -19.82 8.46 -11.08
C CYS A 574 -20.43 7.05 -11.05
N VAL A 575 -20.21 6.35 -9.94
CA VAL A 575 -20.71 4.99 -9.67
C VAL A 575 -21.52 5.03 -8.38
N VAL A 576 -22.77 4.56 -8.42
CA VAL A 576 -23.61 4.43 -7.22
C VAL A 576 -23.62 2.97 -6.80
N HIS A 577 -23.03 2.68 -5.64
CA HIS A 577 -23.00 1.36 -5.04
C HIS A 577 -24.00 1.28 -3.89
N ILE A 578 -25.06 0.50 -4.05
CA ILE A 578 -26.05 0.23 -3.01
C ILE A 578 -25.74 -1.16 -2.43
N LYS A 579 -25.32 -1.21 -1.16
CA LYS A 579 -25.12 -2.45 -0.43
C LYS A 579 -26.45 -3.02 0.02
N ASN A 580 -26.54 -4.35 0.09
CA ASN A 580 -27.70 -5.07 0.63
C ASN A 580 -29.04 -4.58 0.08
N VAL A 581 -29.09 -4.51 -1.25
CA VAL A 581 -30.23 -4.03 -2.04
C VAL A 581 -31.53 -4.74 -1.66
N GLU A 582 -31.47 -5.99 -1.16
CA GLU A 582 -32.63 -6.74 -0.69
C GLU A 582 -33.52 -5.94 0.28
N LYS A 583 -32.93 -5.06 1.11
CA LYS A 583 -33.66 -4.29 2.11
C LYS A 583 -34.58 -3.22 1.53
N LEU A 584 -34.24 -2.68 0.35
CA LEU A 584 -35.08 -1.72 -0.39
C LEU A 584 -36.32 -2.36 -1.00
N PHE A 585 -36.28 -3.68 -1.18
CA PHE A 585 -37.32 -4.49 -1.82
C PHE A 585 -38.06 -5.39 -0.84
N TYR A 586 -37.78 -5.34 0.46
CA TYR A 586 -38.66 -5.92 1.47
C TYR A 586 -40.03 -5.23 1.43
N LYS A 587 -40.94 -5.77 0.63
CA LYS A 587 -42.37 -5.63 0.89
C LYS A 587 -42.64 -6.44 2.14
N LYS A 588 -42.94 -5.78 3.25
CA LYS A 588 -43.61 -6.47 4.36
C LYS A 588 -44.99 -6.89 3.85
N GLU A 589 -45.11 -8.10 3.32
CA GLU A 589 -46.38 -8.85 3.34
C GLU A 589 -46.61 -9.42 4.75
N TYR A 590 -46.19 -8.67 5.79
CA TYR A 590 -46.35 -9.05 7.18
C TYR A 590 -47.82 -9.22 7.52
N ASP A 591 -48.70 -8.39 6.94
CA ASP A 591 -50.14 -8.49 7.11
C ASP A 591 -50.72 -9.78 6.51
N LYS A 592 -50.15 -10.26 5.39
CA LYS A 592 -50.56 -11.51 4.75
C LYS A 592 -50.07 -12.72 5.55
N TYR A 593 -48.83 -12.65 6.05
CA TYR A 593 -48.28 -13.65 6.97
C TYR A 593 -49.04 -13.67 8.30
N LEU A 594 -49.40 -12.52 8.88
CA LEU A 594 -50.18 -12.45 10.11
C LEU A 594 -51.57 -13.04 9.91
N LYS A 595 -52.25 -12.67 8.82
CA LYS A 595 -53.54 -13.28 8.45
C LYS A 595 -53.41 -14.78 8.34
N TRP A 596 -52.44 -15.28 7.57
CA TRP A 596 -52.18 -16.72 7.48
C TRP A 596 -51.84 -17.35 8.84
N TYR A 597 -51.01 -16.74 9.66
CA TYR A 597 -50.62 -17.26 10.97
C TYR A 597 -51.82 -17.35 11.91
N HIS A 598 -52.63 -16.28 11.99
CA HIS A 598 -53.81 -16.22 12.83
C HIS A 598 -54.96 -17.11 12.33
N GLU A 599 -55.11 -17.30 11.01
CA GLU A 599 -56.22 -18.05 10.41
C GLU A 599 -55.89 -19.53 10.14
N GLN A 600 -54.64 -19.84 9.79
CA GLN A 600 -54.23 -21.17 9.29
C GLN A 600 -53.37 -21.96 10.29
N THR A 601 -52.86 -21.35 11.35
CA THR A 601 -52.05 -22.07 12.36
C THR A 601 -52.76 -22.18 13.71
N VAL A 602 -52.68 -23.36 14.32
CA VAL A 602 -53.28 -23.64 15.64
C VAL A 602 -52.77 -22.71 16.75
N PRO A 603 -51.46 -22.37 16.83
CA PRO A 603 -50.97 -21.39 17.79
C PRO A 603 -51.56 -19.99 17.55
N GLY A 604 -51.59 -19.53 16.30
CA GLY A 604 -52.14 -18.22 15.97
C GLY A 604 -53.63 -18.09 16.26
N MET A 605 -54.43 -19.13 16.00
CA MET A 605 -55.84 -19.17 16.38
C MET A 605 -56.05 -19.11 17.90
N LYS A 606 -55.21 -19.80 18.68
CA LYS A 606 -55.24 -19.74 20.15
C LYS A 606 -54.89 -18.35 20.66
N GLU A 607 -53.95 -17.68 20.01
CA GLU A 607 -53.50 -16.34 20.36
C GLU A 607 -54.60 -15.29 20.09
N VAL A 608 -55.29 -15.37 18.94
CA VAL A 608 -56.46 -14.54 18.65
C VAL A 608 -57.59 -14.80 19.64
N LYS A 609 -57.87 -16.07 19.94
CA LYS A 609 -58.88 -16.45 20.94
C LYS A 609 -58.54 -15.87 22.31
N HIS A 610 -57.27 -15.94 22.72
CA HIS A 610 -56.80 -15.39 23.98
C HIS A 610 -56.93 -13.87 24.04
N LEU A 611 -56.61 -13.16 22.97
CA LEU A 611 -56.82 -11.71 22.87
C LEU A 611 -58.30 -11.34 22.97
N GLN A 612 -59.18 -12.11 22.34
CA GLN A 612 -60.63 -11.92 22.45
C GLN A 612 -61.13 -12.19 23.88
N GLU A 613 -60.60 -13.21 24.55
CA GLU A 613 -60.87 -13.51 25.95
C GLU A 613 -60.40 -12.37 26.87
N GLN A 614 -59.23 -11.77 26.62
CA GLN A 614 -58.74 -10.62 27.37
C GLN A 614 -59.62 -9.37 27.17
N LEU A 615 -60.08 -9.11 25.94
CA LEU A 615 -61.02 -8.02 25.65
C LEU A 615 -62.37 -8.24 26.33
N ASN A 616 -62.90 -9.46 26.26
CA ASN A 616 -64.14 -9.84 26.94
C ASN A 616 -64.00 -9.71 28.46
N PHE A 617 -62.86 -10.14 29.02
CA PHE A 617 -62.56 -9.99 30.43
C PHE A 617 -62.50 -8.51 30.83
N ARG A 618 -61.83 -7.67 30.04
CA ARG A 618 -61.76 -6.23 30.27
C ARG A 618 -63.14 -5.58 30.23
N ALA A 619 -63.98 -5.93 29.26
CA ALA A 619 -65.35 -5.41 29.17
C ALA A 619 -66.23 -5.90 30.34
N ALA A 620 -66.08 -7.16 30.76
CA ALA A 620 -66.78 -7.70 31.93
C ALA A 620 -66.32 -7.02 33.23
N PHE A 621 -65.02 -6.75 33.35
CA PHE A 621 -64.42 -6.02 34.46
C PHE A 621 -64.94 -4.58 34.53
N GLU A 622 -65.00 -3.88 33.40
CA GLU A 622 -65.57 -2.52 33.33
C GLU A 622 -67.05 -2.52 33.74
N LYS A 623 -67.85 -3.49 33.28
CA LYS A 623 -69.24 -3.68 33.72
C LYS A 623 -69.34 -3.97 35.22
N TYR A 624 -68.44 -4.78 35.77
CA TYR A 624 -68.37 -5.08 37.20
C TYR A 624 -68.04 -3.83 38.03
N VAL A 625 -67.06 -3.04 37.60
CA VAL A 625 -66.69 -1.77 38.23
C VAL A 625 -67.87 -0.79 38.23
N LEU A 626 -68.61 -0.69 37.11
CA LEU A 626 -69.83 0.12 37.05
C LEU A 626 -70.92 -0.41 38.00
N LYS A 627 -71.06 -1.73 38.13
CA LYS A 627 -72.02 -2.36 39.05
C LYS A 627 -71.67 -2.14 40.52
N ILE A 628 -70.38 -2.09 40.87
CA ILE A 628 -69.92 -1.71 42.21
C ILE A 628 -70.21 -0.25 42.50
N LYS A 629 -69.92 0.65 41.54
CA LYS A 629 -70.19 2.09 41.69
C LYS A 629 -71.68 2.38 41.88
N ASN A 630 -72.55 1.56 41.28
CA ASN A 630 -74.01 1.71 41.36
C ASN A 630 -74.66 0.93 42.52
N LYS A 631 -73.89 0.25 43.39
CA LYS A 631 -74.44 -0.48 44.54
C LYS A 631 -74.68 0.50 45.71
N PRO A 632 -75.92 0.69 46.19
CA PRO A 632 -76.19 1.59 47.31
C PRO A 632 -75.50 1.08 48.58
N LYS A 633 -74.84 1.98 49.32
CA LYS A 633 -74.15 1.69 50.59
C LYS A 633 -75.18 1.23 51.63
N SER A 634 -75.13 -0.05 52.00
CA SER A 634 -75.87 -0.56 53.16
C SER A 634 -75.24 -0.03 54.45
N VAL A 635 -76.04 0.66 55.26
CA VAL A 635 -75.69 1.20 56.58
C VAL A 635 -75.49 0.05 57.58
N PRO A 636 -74.44 0.06 58.43
CA PRO A 636 -74.27 -0.93 59.49
C PRO A 636 -75.21 -0.63 60.67
N SER A 637 -75.92 -1.66 61.14
CA SER A 637 -76.81 -1.63 62.30
C SER A 637 -76.03 -1.68 63.62
N ASN A 638 -76.36 -0.77 64.53
CA ASN A 638 -75.90 -0.72 65.92
C ASN A 638 -76.27 -1.99 66.70
N ALA A 639 -75.33 -2.53 67.47
CA ALA A 639 -75.64 -3.42 68.60
C ALA A 639 -74.71 -3.04 69.77
N THR A 640 -75.36 -2.69 70.87
CA THR A 640 -74.84 -2.14 72.12
C THR A 640 -74.06 -3.14 72.95
N ILE A 641 -73.15 -2.59 73.74
CA ILE A 641 -72.39 -3.21 74.83
C ILE A 641 -73.36 -3.39 76.01
N ASP A 642 -73.47 -4.60 76.53
CA ASP A 642 -73.92 -4.83 77.92
C ASP A 642 -72.85 -5.68 78.63
N THR A 643 -72.36 -5.12 79.73
CA THR A 643 -71.52 -5.72 80.75
C THR A 643 -72.36 -6.61 81.65
N GLU A 644 -71.92 -7.83 81.97
CA GLU A 644 -72.11 -8.40 83.32
C GLU A 644 -71.26 -9.67 83.53
N THR A 645 -70.54 -9.66 84.66
CA THR A 645 -69.84 -10.79 85.29
C THR A 645 -70.62 -11.19 86.56
N THR A 646 -70.56 -12.49 86.89
CA THR A 646 -71.06 -13.16 88.14
C THR A 646 -72.57 -13.41 88.19
N LYS A 647 -73.12 -14.60 88.47
CA LYS A 647 -72.69 -15.82 89.18
C LYS A 647 -73.10 -17.10 88.44
#